data_AF-A0A0V0XK04-F1
#
_entry.id   AF-A0A0V0XK04-F1
#
_cell.length_a   1.000
_cell.length_b   1.000
_cell.length_c   1.000
_cell.angle_alpha   90.00
_cell.angle_beta   90.00
_cell.angle_gamma   90.00
#
_symmetry.space_group_name_H-M   'P 1'
#
loop_
_entity.id
_entity.type
_entity.pdbx_description
1 polymer ?
#
loop_
_entity_poly.entity_id
_entity_poly.type
_entity_poly.pdbx_seq_one_letter_code
_entity_poly.pdbx_strand_id
1 'polypeptide(L)'
;LEKMLIEEFVRHHHANAKQKMKQIANVLSQFNGYSQAIDAYVEQCQWVNQSFRGGDIFTDIWNLLQKHDPVINDVFPNPQQVMSKLVLNIYHGKLQGYVRSKLSNASDPELYLSSLYDLFQKNNKLVDKMTAELVCCPEKDFILMLVNTVFSKYLPDYIKIQDLKRDLQARLMQDTRTNYSLLSEEVAINILQETKLAFHRCGVLSSANDLSENVRQILDILMQYLCREHLEYAVDLAVNAIQSNESQGVKDFLNILRQTAAISHLLEKQIDDSSTSCLEHAKSLLETIETKLDKGVDKMLTTIVGHVRFILTTEQKKQEFKPEEDDNNGAEIPLCSNACSMACKYLSQQIAIMNESLDGSNLENTLTELVVRFHRVIVDHIYQFQYNSQGAMLLLCDVSEYRKVVSELNIPIAKKLFVTLHALCNLLIVSSDHLLAACSSNTLEHFDKSILMNFVQLRADCKALRLLKHSSNFSRWITSRSERVRSACGRWVLPNFRHSSTATVQRKRIFTCAIRLVDALLVWSVKWHLIPFLILVGYSLLGGCLFHILEGGPSTAVNRSTRPYILRARVHTASDYQKEATLQLWRILGKDVNDTERWQQVQDTWIWYNSKALEPEAAMPCPKFELPKPKLELNFWTSVYYAVTDMATLCLVQQEAKYSP
;
A
#
# COMPACT_ATOMS: atom_id res chain seq x y z
N LEU A 1 0.48 53.70 58.31
CA LEU A 1 1.06 52.50 58.96
C LEU A 1 1.30 51.38 57.95
N GLU A 2 0.27 50.92 57.23
CA GLU A 2 0.39 49.85 56.21
C GLU A 2 1.47 50.12 55.16
N LYS A 3 1.54 51.34 54.60
CA LYS A 3 2.60 51.73 53.65
C LYS A 3 4.03 51.59 54.21
N MET A 4 4.24 51.95 55.49
CA MET A 4 5.55 51.80 56.14
C MET A 4 5.91 50.32 56.36
N LEU A 5 4.90 49.48 56.67
CA LEU A 5 5.10 48.04 56.80
C LEU A 5 5.44 47.38 55.46
N ILE A 6 4.85 47.85 54.36
CA ILE A 6 5.20 47.40 52.99
C ILE A 6 6.63 47.81 52.64
N GLU A 7 7.04 49.04 52.95
CA GLU A 7 8.42 49.51 52.73
C GLU A 7 9.44 48.69 53.56
N GLU A 8 9.10 48.33 54.81
CA GLU A 8 9.93 47.48 55.66
C GLU A 8 9.96 46.03 55.14
N PHE A 9 8.84 45.52 54.63
CA PHE A 9 8.75 44.21 53.99
C PHE A 9 9.71 44.11 52.78
N VAL A 10 9.72 45.14 51.92
CA VAL A 10 10.63 45.21 50.75
C VAL A 10 12.09 45.27 51.21
N ARG A 11 12.42 46.07 52.23
CA ARG A 11 13.79 46.11 52.80
C ARG A 11 14.23 44.74 53.31
N HIS A 12 13.36 44.02 54.01
CA HIS A 12 13.65 42.67 54.49
C HIS A 12 13.73 41.63 53.37
N HIS A 13 13.02 41.84 52.26
CA HIS A 13 13.19 41.05 51.04
C HIS A 13 14.59 41.18 50.46
N HIS A 14 15.10 42.41 50.30
CA HIS A 14 16.49 42.63 49.83
C HIS A 14 17.54 42.09 50.80
N ALA A 15 17.26 42.08 52.10
CA ALA A 15 18.13 41.49 53.12
C ALA A 15 18.02 39.96 53.25
N ASN A 16 17.22 39.28 52.42
CA ASN A 16 16.91 37.84 52.52
C ASN A 16 16.39 37.39 53.90
N ALA A 17 15.75 38.30 54.66
CA ALA A 17 15.29 38.05 56.02
C ALA A 17 13.87 37.44 56.06
N LYS A 18 13.75 36.18 55.59
CA LYS A 18 12.46 35.46 55.42
C LYS A 18 11.56 35.47 56.65
N GLN A 19 12.12 35.28 57.85
CA GLN A 19 11.33 35.24 59.10
C GLN A 19 10.66 36.58 59.42
N LYS A 20 11.37 37.69 59.15
CA LYS A 20 10.81 39.03 59.34
C LYS A 20 9.77 39.36 58.27
N MET A 21 10.01 38.95 57.03
CA MET A 21 9.00 39.04 55.96
C MET A 21 7.72 38.30 56.33
N LYS A 22 7.83 37.08 56.90
CA LYS A 22 6.69 36.28 57.35
C LYS A 22 5.87 36.98 58.43
N GLN A 23 6.54 37.55 59.43
CA GLN A 23 5.86 38.29 60.50
C GLN A 23 5.09 39.49 59.94
N ILE A 24 5.71 40.26 59.04
CA ILE A 24 5.07 41.42 58.42
C ILE A 24 3.91 40.98 57.51
N ALA A 25 4.08 39.92 56.70
CA ALA A 25 3.03 39.39 55.84
C ALA A 25 1.81 38.89 56.64
N ASN A 26 2.04 38.22 57.77
CA ASN A 26 0.99 37.78 58.67
C ASN A 26 0.21 38.97 59.25
N VAL A 27 0.90 40.02 59.69
CA VAL A 27 0.25 41.24 60.20
C VAL A 27 -0.54 41.91 59.08
N LEU A 28 0.08 42.13 57.92
CA LEU A 28 -0.55 42.78 56.77
C LEU A 28 -1.77 42.01 56.26
N SER A 29 -1.82 40.69 56.38
CA SER A 29 -2.96 39.87 55.93
C SER A 29 -4.29 40.19 56.61
N GLN A 30 -4.25 40.86 57.77
CA GLN A 30 -5.44 41.32 58.50
C GLN A 30 -5.95 42.69 58.02
N PHE A 31 -5.24 43.33 57.09
CA PHE A 31 -5.50 44.69 56.62
C PHE A 31 -5.69 44.76 55.10
N ASN A 32 -6.35 45.82 54.63
CA ASN A 32 -6.62 46.04 53.20
C ASN A 32 -5.35 46.24 52.37
N GLY A 33 -4.24 46.69 52.97
CA GLY A 33 -2.93 46.84 52.33
C GLY A 33 -2.20 45.54 51.97
N TYR A 34 -2.74 44.35 52.30
CA TYR A 34 -2.11 43.07 51.97
C TYR A 34 -1.89 42.88 50.46
N SER A 35 -2.86 43.29 49.63
CA SER A 35 -2.75 43.21 48.16
C SER A 35 -1.59 44.04 47.62
N GLN A 36 -1.38 45.23 48.18
CA GLN A 36 -0.26 46.12 47.83
C GLN A 36 1.09 45.54 48.25
N ALA A 37 1.13 44.78 49.35
CA ALA A 37 2.33 44.05 49.77
C ALA A 37 2.67 42.91 48.79
N ILE A 38 1.66 42.20 48.27
CA ILE A 38 1.82 41.19 47.22
C ILE A 38 2.31 41.85 45.92
N ASP A 39 1.69 42.96 45.50
CA ASP A 39 2.11 43.70 44.30
C ASP A 39 3.57 44.16 44.41
N ALA A 40 3.95 44.75 45.55
CA ALA A 40 5.33 45.14 45.83
C ALA A 40 6.28 43.93 45.78
N TYR A 41 5.91 42.79 46.37
CA TYR A 41 6.73 41.57 46.29
C TYR A 41 6.91 41.09 44.84
N VAL A 42 5.83 41.05 44.06
CA VAL A 42 5.86 40.61 42.65
C VAL A 42 6.73 41.54 41.80
N GLU A 43 6.62 42.85 41.98
CA GLU A 43 7.48 43.83 41.32
C GLU A 43 8.95 43.62 41.67
N GLN A 44 9.28 43.39 42.95
CA GLN A 44 10.65 43.13 43.38
C GLN A 44 11.21 41.82 42.82
N CYS A 45 10.40 40.75 42.75
CA CYS A 45 10.81 39.48 42.14
C CYS A 45 11.23 39.65 40.67
N GLN A 46 10.54 40.54 39.94
CA GLN A 46 10.85 40.86 38.55
C GLN A 46 12.03 41.83 38.40
N TRP A 47 12.24 42.74 39.36
CA TRP A 47 13.30 43.76 39.30
C TRP A 47 14.66 43.22 39.72
N VAL A 48 14.71 42.37 40.76
CA VAL A 48 15.95 41.71 41.22
C VAL A 48 16.48 40.73 40.18
N ASN A 49 15.60 40.08 39.44
CA ASN A 49 15.99 39.27 38.29
C ASN A 49 16.10 40.16 37.04
N GLN A 50 17.25 40.78 36.84
CA GLN A 50 17.65 41.44 35.56
C GLN A 50 17.75 40.45 34.37
N SER A 51 17.11 39.28 34.46
CA SER A 51 17.49 38.03 33.79
C SER A 51 16.65 37.65 32.59
N PHE A 52 15.65 38.42 32.14
CA PHE A 52 15.06 38.21 30.80
C PHE A 52 16.00 38.69 29.67
N ARG A 53 17.32 38.54 29.87
CA ARG A 53 18.39 38.76 28.89
C ARG A 53 18.88 37.43 28.29
N GLY A 54 18.37 36.29 28.78
CA GLY A 54 18.64 34.97 28.22
C GLY A 54 18.03 34.81 26.83
N GLY A 55 18.57 33.88 26.04
CA GLY A 55 18.04 33.57 24.70
C GLY A 55 16.65 32.93 24.71
N ASP A 56 16.20 32.38 25.85
CA ASP A 56 14.93 31.68 26.01
C ASP A 56 14.14 32.17 27.24
N ILE A 57 13.08 32.94 26.99
CA ILE A 57 12.24 33.53 28.04
C ILE A 57 11.54 32.46 28.90
N PHE A 58 11.23 31.28 28.35
CA PHE A 58 10.50 30.25 29.07
C PHE A 58 11.36 29.63 30.18
N THR A 59 12.65 29.43 29.92
CA THR A 59 13.62 29.00 30.92
C THR A 59 13.80 30.05 32.03
N ASP A 60 13.87 31.33 31.66
CA ASP A 60 13.98 32.43 32.64
C ASP A 60 12.74 32.53 33.53
N ILE A 61 11.54 32.36 32.96
CA ILE A 61 10.28 32.29 33.71
C ILE A 61 10.31 31.10 34.68
N TRP A 62 10.69 29.91 34.22
CA TRP A 62 10.78 28.72 35.06
C TRP A 62 11.72 28.93 36.26
N ASN A 63 12.93 29.43 36.01
CA ASN A 63 13.93 29.65 37.06
C ASN A 63 13.45 30.68 38.10
N LEU A 64 12.74 31.72 37.65
CA LEU A 64 12.11 32.70 38.55
C LEU A 64 11.05 32.02 39.44
N LEU A 65 10.15 31.23 38.87
CA LEU A 65 9.09 30.56 39.62
C LEU A 65 9.68 29.55 40.62
N GLN A 66 10.60 28.69 40.18
CA GLN A 66 11.24 27.68 41.03
C GLN A 66 12.02 28.30 42.20
N LYS A 67 12.71 29.42 41.97
CA LYS A 67 13.46 30.13 43.03
C LYS A 67 12.54 30.71 44.10
N HIS A 68 11.38 31.23 43.70
CA HIS A 68 10.47 31.95 44.60
C HIS A 68 9.37 31.07 45.21
N ASP A 69 9.11 29.88 44.66
CA ASP A 69 8.14 28.91 45.20
C ASP A 69 8.36 28.59 46.70
N PRO A 70 9.56 28.17 47.16
CA PRO A 70 9.77 27.90 48.59
C PRO A 70 9.71 29.18 49.45
N VAL A 71 10.09 30.33 48.90
CA VAL A 71 10.01 31.62 49.61
C VAL A 71 8.55 32.03 49.81
N ILE A 72 7.72 31.86 48.80
CA ILE A 72 6.30 32.19 48.83
C ILE A 72 5.58 31.28 49.83
N ASN A 73 5.88 29.97 49.79
CA ASN A 73 5.33 28.99 50.73
C ASN A 73 5.70 29.29 52.20
N ASP A 74 6.92 29.74 52.46
CA ASP A 74 7.40 30.00 53.82
C ASP A 74 6.85 31.31 54.41
N VAL A 75 6.70 32.35 53.58
CA VAL A 75 6.47 33.74 54.00
C VAL A 75 5.00 34.13 54.07
N PHE A 76 4.17 33.68 53.13
CA PHE A 76 2.81 34.22 52.98
C PHE A 76 1.73 33.30 53.57
N PRO A 77 0.69 33.85 54.21
CA PRO A 77 -0.49 33.09 54.67
C PRO A 77 -1.26 32.39 53.55
N ASN A 78 -1.31 33.00 52.36
CA ASN A 78 -1.96 32.44 51.17
C ASN A 78 -0.96 32.36 50.00
N PRO A 79 -0.11 31.32 49.96
CA PRO A 79 0.95 31.18 48.96
C PRO A 79 0.42 31.10 47.51
N GLN A 80 -0.70 30.43 47.30
CA GLN A 80 -1.27 30.22 45.97
C GLN A 80 -1.78 31.52 45.35
N GLN A 81 -2.36 32.42 46.16
CA GLN A 81 -2.77 33.75 45.70
C GLN A 81 -1.57 34.59 45.23
N VAL A 82 -0.46 34.53 45.95
CA VAL A 82 0.78 35.25 45.61
C VAL A 82 1.39 34.68 44.34
N MET A 83 1.47 33.35 44.22
CA MET A 83 1.96 32.68 43.01
C MET A 83 1.08 32.99 41.79
N SER A 84 -0.25 32.96 41.94
CA SER A 84 -1.19 33.30 40.87
C SER A 84 -0.99 34.74 40.37
N LYS A 85 -0.77 35.69 41.28
CA LYS A 85 -0.47 37.09 40.94
C LYS A 85 0.88 37.26 40.24
N LEU A 86 1.90 36.51 40.68
CA LEU A 86 3.22 36.47 40.03
C LEU A 86 3.11 35.95 38.59
N VAL A 87 2.45 34.80 38.41
CA VAL A 87 2.25 34.18 37.09
C VAL A 87 1.42 35.08 36.17
N LEU A 88 0.35 35.71 36.67
CA LEU A 88 -0.47 36.68 35.93
C LEU A 88 0.39 37.84 35.37
N ASN A 89 1.21 38.46 36.22
CA ASN A 89 2.06 39.58 35.82
C ASN A 89 3.14 39.16 34.82
N ILE A 90 3.68 37.94 34.94
CA ILE A 90 4.64 37.39 33.96
C ILE A 90 3.97 37.18 32.60
N TYR A 91 2.79 36.56 32.57
CA TYR A 91 2.06 36.26 31.33
C TYR A 91 1.64 37.55 30.60
N HIS A 92 0.99 38.50 31.28
CA HIS A 92 0.56 39.76 30.67
C HIS A 92 1.70 40.72 30.37
N GLY A 93 2.69 40.82 31.27
CA GLY A 93 3.75 41.81 31.14
C GLY A 93 4.87 41.38 30.20
N LYS A 94 5.45 40.20 30.44
CA LYS A 94 6.68 39.76 29.78
C LYS A 94 6.42 38.81 28.62
N LEU A 95 5.65 37.75 28.86
CA LEU A 95 5.43 36.71 27.85
C LEU A 95 4.59 37.24 26.67
N GLN A 96 3.49 37.95 26.94
CA GLN A 96 2.65 38.53 25.88
C GLN A 96 3.43 39.51 24.99
N GLY A 97 4.28 40.36 25.59
CA GLY A 97 5.15 41.26 24.85
C GLY A 97 6.19 40.53 23.99
N TYR A 98 6.81 39.48 24.54
CA TYR A 98 7.78 38.65 23.83
C TYR A 98 7.16 37.91 22.64
N VAL A 99 6.03 37.23 22.85
CA VAL A 99 5.28 36.53 21.79
C VAL A 99 4.88 37.51 20.68
N ARG A 100 4.33 38.68 21.05
CA ARG A 100 3.96 39.71 20.08
C ARG A 100 5.14 40.17 19.24
N SER A 101 6.30 40.44 19.85
CA SER A 101 7.50 40.88 19.14
C SER A 101 8.07 39.80 18.23
N LYS A 102 8.06 38.54 18.66
CA LYS A 102 8.58 37.43 17.84
C LYS A 102 7.71 37.17 16.61
N LEU A 103 6.39 37.20 16.78
CA LEU A 103 5.44 36.94 15.70
C LEU A 103 5.30 38.12 14.73
N SER A 104 5.45 39.38 15.18
CA SER A 104 5.40 40.55 14.30
C SER A 104 6.59 40.69 13.37
N ASN A 105 7.72 40.07 13.71
CA ASN A 105 8.97 40.17 12.97
C ASN A 105 9.11 39.10 11.88
N ALA A 106 8.15 38.18 11.76
CA ALA A 106 8.16 37.15 10.74
C ALA A 106 7.71 37.75 9.39
N SER A 107 8.64 37.86 8.44
CA SER A 107 8.38 38.33 7.07
C SER A 107 7.80 37.26 6.15
N ASP A 108 7.97 35.99 6.51
CA ASP A 108 7.54 34.81 5.74
C ASP A 108 6.45 34.04 6.51
N PRO A 109 5.31 33.66 5.87
CA PRO A 109 4.28 32.82 6.47
C PRO A 109 4.80 31.54 7.13
N GLU A 110 5.76 30.83 6.55
CA GLU A 110 6.28 29.59 7.13
C GLU A 110 7.11 29.85 8.39
N LEU A 111 7.92 30.93 8.38
CA LEU A 111 8.64 31.38 9.57
C LEU A 111 7.69 31.80 10.69
N TYR A 112 6.56 32.44 10.35
CA TYR A 112 5.50 32.78 11.30
C TYR A 112 4.89 31.53 11.93
N LEU A 113 4.49 30.53 11.12
CA LEU A 113 3.87 29.30 11.60
C LEU A 113 4.82 28.46 12.46
N SER A 114 6.09 28.34 12.04
CA SER A 114 7.14 27.66 12.81
C SER A 114 7.42 28.35 14.14
N SER A 115 7.49 29.69 14.15
CA SER A 115 7.67 30.47 15.38
C SER A 115 6.49 30.36 16.32
N LEU A 116 5.25 30.40 15.82
CA LEU A 116 4.04 30.23 16.61
C LEU A 116 3.99 28.84 17.26
N TYR A 117 4.32 27.81 16.49
CA TYR A 117 4.43 26.44 16.97
C TYR A 117 5.46 26.30 18.10
N ASP A 118 6.68 26.81 17.92
CA ASP A 118 7.74 26.72 18.93
C ASP A 118 7.37 27.44 20.23
N LEU A 119 6.82 28.66 20.12
CA LEU A 119 6.38 29.45 21.27
C LEU A 119 5.25 28.75 22.04
N PHE A 120 4.26 28.19 21.34
CA PHE A 120 3.15 27.49 21.98
C PHE A 120 3.60 26.17 22.61
N GLN A 121 4.46 25.41 21.94
CA GLN A 121 5.00 24.16 22.48
C GLN A 121 5.86 24.41 23.73
N LYS A 122 6.73 25.43 23.72
CA LYS A 122 7.52 25.81 24.90
C LYS A 122 6.63 26.28 26.04
N ASN A 123 5.56 27.02 25.74
CA ASN A 123 4.58 27.42 26.74
C ASN A 123 3.89 26.21 27.38
N ASN A 124 3.43 25.24 26.59
CA ASN A 124 2.80 24.03 27.12
C ASN A 124 3.78 23.22 28.00
N LYS A 125 5.04 23.08 27.57
CA LYS A 125 6.08 22.45 28.41
C LYS A 125 6.31 23.21 29.72
N LEU A 126 6.26 24.53 29.71
CA LEU A 126 6.35 25.35 30.93
C LEU A 126 5.14 25.10 31.84
N VAL A 127 3.92 25.07 31.30
CA VAL A 127 2.69 24.78 32.05
C VAL A 127 2.74 23.39 32.68
N ASP A 128 3.19 22.37 31.94
CA ASP A 128 3.33 21.01 32.45
C ASP A 128 4.34 20.95 33.61
N LYS A 129 5.51 21.60 33.45
CA LYS A 129 6.51 21.73 34.53
C LYS A 129 5.96 22.46 35.75
N MET A 130 5.28 23.58 35.54
CA MET A 130 4.65 24.34 36.63
C MET A 130 3.63 23.49 37.39
N THR A 131 2.81 22.71 36.67
CA THR A 131 1.77 21.87 37.26
C THR A 131 2.35 20.67 38.00
N ALA A 132 3.49 20.13 37.54
CA ALA A 132 4.12 18.96 38.14
C ALA A 132 5.03 19.27 39.33
N GLU A 133 5.74 20.41 39.31
CA GLU A 133 6.87 20.67 40.22
C GLU A 133 6.65 21.80 41.23
N LEU A 134 5.72 22.75 40.99
CA LEU A 134 5.50 23.86 41.93
C LEU A 134 4.57 23.46 43.09
N VAL A 135 4.97 23.77 44.32
CA VAL A 135 4.14 23.54 45.51
C VAL A 135 2.99 24.55 45.57
N CYS A 136 3.24 25.81 45.25
CA CYS A 136 2.24 26.89 45.30
C CYS A 136 1.48 27.05 43.98
N CYS A 137 1.35 26.00 43.16
CA CYS A 137 0.87 26.09 41.79
C CYS A 137 -0.54 26.71 41.67
N PRO A 138 -0.77 27.66 40.75
CA PRO A 138 -2.11 28.16 40.46
C PRO A 138 -3.04 27.06 39.91
N GLU A 139 -4.36 27.28 40.00
CA GLU A 139 -5.34 26.36 39.43
C GLU A 139 -5.18 26.19 37.92
N LYS A 140 -5.40 24.98 37.41
CA LYS A 140 -5.24 24.64 35.99
C LYS A 140 -6.08 25.52 35.08
N ASP A 141 -7.33 25.80 35.44
CA ASP A 141 -8.25 26.63 34.65
C ASP A 141 -7.77 28.09 34.58
N PHE A 142 -7.17 28.60 35.67
CA PHE A 142 -6.56 29.92 35.68
C PHE A 142 -5.35 29.98 34.73
N ILE A 143 -4.48 28.97 34.75
CA ILE A 143 -3.34 28.91 33.84
C ILE A 143 -3.81 28.84 32.38
N LEU A 144 -4.80 28.01 32.06
CA LEU A 144 -5.37 27.91 30.71
C LEU A 144 -5.98 29.24 30.25
N MET A 145 -6.64 29.97 31.15
CA MET A 145 -7.14 31.32 30.86
C MET A 145 -5.99 32.27 30.50
N LEU A 146 -4.86 32.24 31.22
CA LEU A 146 -3.68 33.05 30.89
C LEU A 146 -3.08 32.66 29.54
N VAL A 147 -2.95 31.38 29.23
CA VAL A 147 -2.50 30.91 27.91
C VAL A 147 -3.41 31.46 26.81
N ASN A 148 -4.73 31.41 27.00
CA ASN A 148 -5.69 31.96 26.06
C ASN A 148 -5.53 33.48 25.88
N THR A 149 -5.25 34.25 26.93
CA THR A 149 -5.02 35.70 26.79
C THR A 149 -3.80 36.04 25.91
N VAL A 150 -2.79 35.15 25.89
CA VAL A 150 -1.58 35.33 25.07
C VAL A 150 -1.78 34.83 23.65
N PHE A 151 -2.37 33.65 23.46
CA PHE A 151 -2.36 32.94 22.18
C PHE A 151 -3.67 32.98 21.38
N SER A 152 -4.83 33.30 21.99
CA SER A 152 -6.15 33.23 21.33
C SER A 152 -6.26 34.07 20.06
N LYS A 153 -5.51 35.17 19.95
CA LYS A 153 -5.48 36.00 18.74
C LYS A 153 -4.79 35.33 17.55
N TYR A 154 -3.87 34.39 17.79
CA TYR A 154 -3.02 33.81 16.76
C TYR A 154 -3.51 32.44 16.28
N LEU A 155 -4.23 31.70 17.12
CA LEU A 155 -4.67 30.33 16.82
C LEU A 155 -5.78 30.22 15.76
N PRO A 156 -6.83 31.06 15.73
CA PRO A 156 -7.89 30.92 14.73
C PRO A 156 -7.38 31.06 13.28
N ASP A 157 -6.38 31.91 13.09
CA ASP A 157 -5.82 32.22 11.77
C ASP A 157 -4.66 31.32 11.36
N TYR A 158 -4.09 30.48 12.25
CA TYR A 158 -2.91 29.67 11.91
C TYR A 158 -3.24 28.60 10.85
N ILE A 159 -4.47 28.09 10.86
CA ILE A 159 -4.92 27.02 9.96
C ILE A 159 -5.42 27.55 8.62
N LYS A 160 -5.09 28.80 8.24
CA LYS A 160 -5.45 29.34 6.92
C LYS A 160 -4.81 28.49 5.82
N ILE A 161 -5.58 27.49 5.40
CA ILE A 161 -5.31 26.48 4.38
C ILE A 161 -4.85 27.08 3.05
N GLN A 162 -5.21 28.33 2.79
CA GLN A 162 -4.80 29.07 1.60
C GLN A 162 -3.28 29.19 1.46
N ASP A 163 -2.54 29.32 2.56
CA ASP A 163 -1.07 29.40 2.50
C ASP A 163 -0.48 28.04 2.10
N LEU A 164 -0.91 26.94 2.73
CA LEU A 164 -0.48 25.59 2.33
C LEU A 164 -0.84 25.28 0.87
N LYS A 165 -2.06 25.62 0.43
CA LYS A 165 -2.49 25.46 -0.97
C LYS A 165 -1.58 26.24 -1.93
N ARG A 166 -1.28 27.50 -1.62
CA ARG A 166 -0.39 28.35 -2.43
C ARG A 166 1.01 27.73 -2.53
N ASP A 167 1.55 27.25 -1.42
CA ASP A 167 2.90 26.73 -1.37
C ASP A 167 3.02 25.41 -2.15
N LEU A 168 2.06 24.49 -1.99
CA LEU A 168 2.02 23.25 -2.79
C LEU A 168 1.83 23.54 -4.28
N GLN A 169 0.96 24.50 -4.63
CA GLN A 169 0.75 24.92 -6.01
C GLN A 169 2.02 25.55 -6.62
N ALA A 170 2.75 26.36 -5.87
CA ALA A 170 4.01 26.94 -6.32
C ALA A 170 5.07 25.88 -6.63
N ARG A 171 5.16 24.81 -5.80
CA ARG A 171 6.07 23.68 -6.04
C ARG A 171 5.74 22.94 -7.33
N LEU A 172 4.47 22.66 -7.58
CA LEU A 172 4.03 22.03 -8.83
C LEU A 172 4.38 22.89 -10.05
N MET A 173 4.13 24.20 -9.99
CA MET A 173 4.42 25.11 -11.11
C MET A 173 5.92 25.31 -11.38
N GLN A 174 6.76 25.24 -10.36
CA GLN A 174 8.22 25.38 -10.51
C GLN A 174 8.81 24.19 -11.26
N ASP A 175 8.30 22.99 -11.01
CA ASP A 175 8.76 21.77 -11.65
C ASP A 175 8.29 21.67 -13.11
N THR A 176 7.05 22.08 -13.43
CA THR A 176 6.57 22.13 -14.83
C THR A 176 7.43 23.03 -15.73
N ARG A 177 8.12 24.02 -15.15
CA ARG A 177 8.99 24.95 -15.89
C ARG A 177 10.42 24.43 -16.06
N THR A 178 10.86 23.50 -15.23
CA THR A 178 12.27 23.08 -15.14
C THR A 178 12.50 21.64 -15.59
N ASN A 179 11.49 20.76 -15.47
CA ASN A 179 11.54 19.37 -15.88
C ASN A 179 10.56 19.06 -17.01
N TYR A 180 11.04 18.36 -18.03
CA TYR A 180 10.20 17.75 -19.08
C TYR A 180 9.57 16.41 -18.61
N SER A 181 9.87 15.96 -17.40
CA SER A 181 9.32 14.74 -16.81
C SER A 181 7.89 14.97 -16.35
N LEU A 182 6.97 14.10 -16.77
CA LEU A 182 5.55 14.14 -16.38
C LEU A 182 5.33 13.93 -14.87
N LEU A 183 6.29 13.31 -14.19
CA LEU A 183 6.24 13.00 -12.77
C LEU A 183 7.62 13.26 -12.12
N SER A 184 7.59 13.84 -10.93
CA SER A 184 8.78 14.22 -10.16
C SER A 184 8.70 13.74 -8.73
N GLU A 185 9.67 12.92 -8.33
CA GLU A 185 9.79 12.42 -6.95
C GLU A 185 10.18 13.55 -5.99
N GLU A 186 10.97 14.54 -6.43
CA GLU A 186 11.37 15.68 -5.60
C GLU A 186 10.15 16.53 -5.20
N VAL A 187 9.27 16.82 -6.16
CA VAL A 187 8.00 17.52 -5.87
C VAL A 187 7.15 16.72 -4.89
N ALA A 188 7.03 15.40 -5.09
CA ALA A 188 6.26 14.55 -4.19
C ALA A 188 6.84 14.55 -2.76
N ILE A 189 8.15 14.43 -2.61
CA ILE A 189 8.84 14.48 -1.31
C ILE A 189 8.61 15.84 -0.64
N ASN A 190 8.73 16.94 -1.38
CA ASN A 190 8.48 18.28 -0.85
C ASN A 190 7.03 18.43 -0.39
N ILE A 191 6.04 18.02 -1.20
CA ILE A 191 4.62 18.06 -0.82
C ILE A 191 4.36 17.24 0.46
N LEU A 192 4.91 16.02 0.52
CA LEU A 192 4.80 15.13 1.68
C LEU A 192 5.40 15.78 2.94
N GLN A 193 6.60 16.38 2.82
CA GLN A 193 7.29 17.03 3.93
C GLN A 193 6.56 18.27 4.45
N GLU A 194 6.09 19.16 3.56
CA GLU A 194 5.32 20.35 3.96
C GLU A 194 4.02 19.94 4.68
N THR A 195 3.33 18.92 4.16
CA THR A 195 2.12 18.40 4.80
C THR A 195 2.43 17.74 6.14
N LYS A 196 3.55 17.03 6.28
CA LYS A 196 3.99 16.44 7.55
C LYS A 196 4.20 17.51 8.63
N LEU A 197 4.83 18.63 8.27
CA LEU A 197 4.99 19.77 9.16
C LEU A 197 3.65 20.38 9.52
N ALA A 198 2.73 20.51 8.56
CA ALA A 198 1.37 20.99 8.81
C ALA A 198 0.61 20.08 9.80
N PHE A 199 0.67 18.75 9.65
CA PHE A 199 0.07 17.81 10.61
C PHE A 199 0.66 17.95 12.02
N HIS A 200 1.98 18.06 12.12
CA HIS A 200 2.66 18.22 13.40
C HIS A 200 2.26 19.54 14.10
N ARG A 201 2.17 20.64 13.33
CA ARG A 201 1.65 21.91 13.83
C ARG A 201 0.19 21.80 14.28
N CYS A 202 -0.64 21.15 13.47
CA CYS A 202 -2.06 20.96 13.75
C CYS A 202 -2.30 20.19 15.05
N GLY A 203 -1.51 19.15 15.33
CA GLY A 203 -1.60 18.36 16.57
C GLY A 203 -1.31 19.15 17.85
N VAL A 204 -0.56 20.25 17.76
CA VAL A 204 -0.18 21.09 18.91
C VAL A 204 -0.99 22.38 18.98
N LEU A 205 -1.30 23.00 17.84
CA LEU A 205 -1.96 24.30 17.78
C LEU A 205 -3.49 24.21 17.71
N SER A 206 -4.07 23.07 17.28
CA SER A 206 -5.53 22.88 17.29
C SER A 206 -6.07 22.65 18.69
N SER A 207 -7.29 23.13 18.92
CA SER A 207 -8.10 22.68 20.05
C SER A 207 -8.50 21.20 19.87
N ALA A 208 -8.81 20.50 20.96
CA ALA A 208 -9.28 19.11 20.89
C ALA A 208 -10.59 18.95 20.09
N ASN A 209 -11.45 19.99 20.07
CA ASN A 209 -12.73 19.98 19.36
C ASN A 209 -12.55 20.17 17.85
N ASP A 210 -11.54 20.94 17.43
CA ASP A 210 -11.32 21.29 16.02
C ASP A 210 -10.25 20.40 15.35
N LEU A 211 -9.48 19.65 16.13
CA LEU A 211 -8.34 18.86 15.66
C LEU A 211 -8.72 17.91 14.52
N SER A 212 -9.80 17.14 14.67
CA SER A 212 -10.21 16.16 13.66
C SER A 212 -10.54 16.82 12.31
N GLU A 213 -11.20 17.98 12.36
CA GLU A 213 -11.62 18.72 11.17
C GLU A 213 -10.44 19.43 10.51
N ASN A 214 -9.51 19.98 11.29
CA ASN A 214 -8.30 20.59 10.77
C ASN A 214 -7.35 19.57 10.14
N VAL A 215 -7.18 18.39 10.76
CA VAL A 215 -6.41 17.28 10.19
C VAL A 215 -7.04 16.81 8.88
N ARG A 216 -8.37 16.66 8.84
CA ARG A 216 -9.10 16.28 7.62
C ARG A 216 -8.86 17.27 6.48
N GLN A 217 -8.90 18.57 6.76
CA GLN A 217 -8.64 19.59 5.74
C GLN A 217 -7.19 19.57 5.21
N ILE A 218 -6.19 19.33 6.06
CA ILE A 218 -4.79 19.17 5.63
C ILE A 218 -4.66 17.93 4.72
N LEU A 219 -5.32 16.83 5.07
CA LEU A 219 -5.34 15.62 4.26
C LEU A 219 -5.99 15.86 2.89
N ASP A 220 -7.14 16.53 2.84
CA ASP A 220 -7.83 16.84 1.57
C ASP A 220 -6.93 17.63 0.61
N ILE A 221 -6.10 18.54 1.13
CA ILE A 221 -5.12 19.31 0.36
C ILE A 221 -4.01 18.40 -0.17
N LEU A 222 -3.42 17.56 0.68
CA LEU A 222 -2.40 16.59 0.27
C LEU A 222 -2.94 15.68 -0.84
N MET A 223 -4.15 15.18 -0.67
CA MET A 223 -4.82 14.33 -1.65
C MET A 223 -5.06 15.06 -2.99
N GLN A 224 -5.52 16.30 -2.94
CA GLN A 224 -5.76 17.09 -4.14
C GLN A 224 -4.47 17.31 -4.94
N TYR A 225 -3.39 17.77 -4.30
CA TYR A 225 -2.17 18.14 -5.02
C TYR A 225 -1.27 16.95 -5.34
N LEU A 226 -1.06 16.03 -4.40
CA LEU A 226 -0.19 14.87 -4.65
C LEU A 226 -0.90 13.80 -5.47
N CYS A 227 -2.11 13.37 -5.07
CA CYS A 227 -2.77 12.25 -5.72
C CYS A 227 -3.42 12.66 -7.04
N ARG A 228 -4.20 13.75 -7.08
CA ARG A 228 -4.96 14.13 -8.28
C ARG A 228 -4.13 14.94 -9.28
N GLU A 229 -3.51 16.03 -8.84
CA GLU A 229 -2.83 16.96 -9.76
C GLU A 229 -1.44 16.48 -10.20
N HIS A 230 -0.78 15.62 -9.40
CA HIS A 230 0.54 15.10 -9.73
C HIS A 230 0.49 13.65 -10.23
N LEU A 231 0.10 12.70 -9.37
CA LEU A 231 0.14 11.26 -9.72
C LEU A 231 -0.89 10.88 -10.78
N GLU A 232 -2.18 11.16 -10.54
CA GLU A 232 -3.28 10.76 -11.41
C GLU A 232 -3.16 11.41 -12.80
N TYR A 233 -2.79 12.69 -12.85
CA TYR A 233 -2.52 13.42 -14.09
C TYR A 233 -1.40 12.78 -14.91
N ALA A 234 -0.25 12.49 -14.28
CA ALA A 234 0.88 11.86 -14.96
C ALA A 234 0.53 10.46 -15.50
N VAL A 235 -0.20 9.66 -14.70
CA VAL A 235 -0.64 8.32 -15.10
C VAL A 235 -1.60 8.39 -16.29
N ASP A 236 -2.59 9.29 -16.28
CA ASP A 236 -3.53 9.43 -17.39
C ASP A 236 -2.83 9.79 -18.70
N LEU A 237 -1.86 10.72 -18.66
CA LEU A 237 -1.07 11.08 -19.82
C LEU A 237 -0.21 9.92 -20.33
N ALA A 238 0.44 9.20 -19.41
CA ALA A 238 1.26 8.05 -19.76
C ALA A 238 0.43 6.91 -20.40
N VAL A 239 -0.74 6.61 -19.86
CA VAL A 239 -1.66 5.58 -20.40
C VAL A 239 -2.16 5.97 -21.80
N ASN A 240 -2.38 7.25 -22.05
CA ASN A 240 -2.79 7.75 -23.37
C ASN A 240 -1.63 7.68 -24.39
N ALA A 241 -0.39 7.87 -23.96
CA ALA A 241 0.79 7.84 -24.82
C ALA A 241 1.17 6.44 -25.33
N ILE A 242 0.73 5.35 -24.69
CA ILE A 242 1.07 3.95 -25.05
C ILE A 242 0.84 3.64 -26.55
N GLN A 243 -0.18 4.23 -27.18
CA GLN A 243 -0.56 3.92 -28.57
C GLN A 243 0.20 4.75 -29.63
N SER A 244 0.80 5.88 -29.26
CA SER A 244 1.36 6.84 -30.23
C SER A 244 2.77 6.48 -30.69
N ASN A 245 3.53 5.74 -29.88
CA ASN A 245 4.87 5.28 -30.19
C ASN A 245 5.13 3.98 -29.41
N GLU A 246 4.83 2.82 -29.99
CA GLU A 246 4.66 1.56 -29.23
C GLU A 246 5.80 1.28 -28.23
N SER A 247 7.06 1.20 -28.67
CA SER A 247 8.18 0.86 -27.78
C SER A 247 8.52 1.98 -26.78
N GLN A 248 8.47 3.25 -27.22
CA GLN A 248 8.79 4.38 -26.35
C GLN A 248 7.67 4.64 -25.34
N GLY A 249 6.42 4.58 -25.77
CA GLY A 249 5.23 4.76 -24.93
C GLY A 249 5.08 3.65 -23.90
N VAL A 250 5.44 2.39 -24.23
CA VAL A 250 5.55 1.31 -23.24
C VAL A 250 6.60 1.64 -22.18
N LYS A 251 7.81 2.07 -22.61
CA LYS A 251 8.90 2.44 -21.69
C LYS A 251 8.52 3.63 -20.80
N ASP A 252 7.93 4.67 -21.38
CA ASP A 252 7.50 5.87 -20.65
C ASP A 252 6.42 5.53 -19.62
N PHE A 253 5.43 4.71 -20.01
CA PHE A 253 4.42 4.21 -19.08
C PHE A 253 5.01 3.41 -17.93
N LEU A 254 5.95 2.50 -18.20
CA LEU A 254 6.60 1.69 -17.16
C LEU A 254 7.44 2.53 -16.19
N ASN A 255 8.11 3.58 -16.68
CA ASN A 255 8.82 4.54 -15.83
C ASN A 255 7.86 5.27 -14.89
N ILE A 256 6.72 5.75 -15.40
CA ILE A 256 5.70 6.42 -14.60
C ILE A 256 5.09 5.45 -13.58
N LEU A 257 4.77 4.22 -13.98
CA LEU A 257 4.26 3.19 -13.08
C LEU A 257 5.21 2.98 -11.89
N ARG A 258 6.52 2.84 -12.14
CA ARG A 258 7.52 2.66 -11.09
C ARG A 258 7.58 3.85 -10.14
N GLN A 259 7.64 5.07 -10.67
CA GLN A 259 7.69 6.30 -9.87
C GLN A 259 6.40 6.50 -9.05
N THR A 260 5.23 6.27 -9.65
CA THR A 260 3.93 6.35 -8.96
C THR A 260 3.86 5.34 -7.81
N ALA A 261 4.36 4.11 -8.01
CA ALA A 261 4.41 3.10 -6.95
C ALA A 261 5.33 3.53 -5.79
N ALA A 262 6.50 4.09 -6.09
CA ALA A 262 7.43 4.60 -5.09
C ALA A 262 6.81 5.74 -4.25
N ILE A 263 6.18 6.72 -4.91
CA ILE A 263 5.53 7.85 -4.23
C ILE A 263 4.33 7.38 -3.41
N SER A 264 3.54 6.44 -3.93
CA SER A 264 2.40 5.86 -3.20
C SER A 264 2.86 5.19 -1.90
N HIS A 265 4.00 4.49 -1.91
CA HIS A 265 4.57 3.89 -0.71
C HIS A 265 5.06 4.94 0.31
N LEU A 266 5.66 6.06 -0.16
CA LEU A 266 6.04 7.16 0.72
C LEU A 266 4.81 7.79 1.40
N LEU A 267 3.72 7.95 0.65
CA LEU A 267 2.46 8.46 1.15
C LEU A 267 1.85 7.53 2.21
N GLU A 268 1.77 6.22 1.94
CA GLU A 268 1.28 5.23 2.91
C GLU A 268 2.07 5.28 4.22
N LYS A 269 3.40 5.36 4.15
CA LYS A 269 4.26 5.44 5.33
C LYS A 269 3.94 6.69 6.18
N GLN A 270 3.63 7.82 5.55
CA GLN A 270 3.25 9.04 6.27
C GLN A 270 1.85 8.94 6.91
N ILE A 271 0.92 8.21 6.28
CA ILE A 271 -0.45 8.06 6.79
C ILE A 271 -0.53 7.00 7.91
N ASP A 272 0.26 5.93 7.85
CA ASP A 272 0.32 4.91 8.92
C ASP A 272 0.75 5.52 10.28
N ASP A 273 1.50 6.63 10.26
CA ASP A 273 1.88 7.41 11.44
C ASP A 273 0.77 8.36 11.93
N SER A 274 -0.34 8.49 11.20
CA SER A 274 -1.46 9.43 11.43
C SER A 274 -2.77 8.72 11.84
N SER A 275 -3.75 9.45 12.36
CA SER A 275 -4.99 8.92 12.97
C SER A 275 -5.88 8.06 12.03
N THR A 276 -6.69 7.17 12.62
CA THR A 276 -7.40 6.06 11.94
C THR A 276 -8.46 6.45 10.91
N SER A 277 -9.13 7.60 11.04
CA SER A 277 -10.15 8.06 10.08
C SER A 277 -9.55 8.69 8.81
N CYS A 278 -8.38 9.30 8.93
CA CYS A 278 -7.60 9.84 7.80
C CYS A 278 -7.07 8.73 6.88
N LEU A 279 -6.84 7.55 7.47
CA LEU A 279 -6.35 6.37 6.76
C LEU A 279 -7.34 5.85 5.71
N GLU A 280 -8.65 5.90 5.98
CA GLU A 280 -9.67 5.39 5.05
C GLU A 280 -9.80 6.25 3.78
N HIS A 281 -9.82 7.57 3.94
CA HIS A 281 -9.95 8.49 2.80
C HIS A 281 -8.71 8.41 1.88
N ALA A 282 -7.52 8.36 2.47
CA ALA A 282 -6.29 8.26 1.70
C ALA A 282 -6.15 6.91 0.98
N LYS A 283 -6.57 5.80 1.61
CA LYS A 283 -6.65 4.48 0.97
C LYS A 283 -7.56 4.50 -0.26
N SER A 284 -8.73 5.14 -0.17
CA SER A 284 -9.67 5.22 -1.30
C SER A 284 -9.07 5.91 -2.54
N LEU A 285 -8.26 6.96 -2.36
CA LEU A 285 -7.59 7.61 -3.50
C LEU A 285 -6.43 6.77 -4.05
N LEU A 286 -5.65 6.13 -3.19
CA LEU A 286 -4.60 5.20 -3.63
C LEU A 286 -5.18 4.06 -4.47
N GLU A 287 -6.31 3.47 -4.04
CA GLU A 287 -7.04 2.46 -4.83
C GLU A 287 -7.48 2.99 -6.21
N THR A 288 -7.79 4.28 -6.31
CA THR A 288 -8.14 4.91 -7.59
C THR A 288 -6.94 4.98 -8.54
N ILE A 289 -5.77 5.37 -8.02
CA ILE A 289 -4.51 5.40 -8.78
C ILE A 289 -4.11 3.98 -9.20
N GLU A 290 -4.19 3.01 -8.29
CA GLU A 290 -3.92 1.59 -8.58
C GLU A 290 -4.82 1.08 -9.72
N THR A 291 -6.12 1.36 -9.67
CA THR A 291 -7.06 0.97 -10.73
C THR A 291 -6.68 1.58 -12.09
N LYS A 292 -6.08 2.77 -12.13
CA LYS A 292 -5.59 3.38 -13.38
C LYS A 292 -4.30 2.75 -13.88
N LEU A 293 -3.37 2.43 -12.98
CA LEU A 293 -2.15 1.69 -13.32
C LEU A 293 -2.48 0.31 -13.90
N ASP A 294 -3.43 -0.42 -13.31
CA ASP A 294 -3.92 -1.70 -13.81
C ASP A 294 -4.46 -1.59 -15.25
N LYS A 295 -5.26 -0.55 -15.53
CA LYS A 295 -5.74 -0.26 -16.89
C LYS A 295 -4.60 0.05 -17.85
N GLY A 296 -3.57 0.77 -17.38
CA GLY A 296 -2.37 1.06 -18.14
C GLY A 296 -1.60 -0.20 -18.51
N VAL A 297 -1.39 -1.11 -17.56
CA VAL A 297 -0.74 -2.41 -17.78
C VAL A 297 -1.55 -3.26 -18.77
N ASP A 298 -2.87 -3.32 -18.62
CA ASP A 298 -3.73 -4.05 -19.56
C ASP A 298 -3.64 -3.48 -20.99
N LYS A 299 -3.66 -2.14 -21.12
CA LYS A 299 -3.52 -1.45 -22.40
C LYS A 299 -2.13 -1.71 -23.02
N MET A 300 -1.07 -1.62 -22.23
CA MET A 300 0.31 -1.92 -22.61
C MET A 300 0.42 -3.35 -23.16
N LEU A 301 -0.03 -4.35 -22.41
CA LEU A 301 0.00 -5.75 -22.82
C LEU A 301 -0.83 -5.99 -24.08
N THR A 302 -1.99 -5.34 -24.20
CA THR A 302 -2.85 -5.42 -25.39
C THR A 302 -2.18 -4.84 -26.63
N THR A 303 -1.47 -3.71 -26.50
CA THR A 303 -0.69 -3.11 -27.59
C THR A 303 0.43 -4.05 -28.04
N ILE A 304 1.22 -4.60 -27.10
CA ILE A 304 2.34 -5.49 -27.41
C ILE A 304 1.87 -6.74 -28.17
N VAL A 305 0.87 -7.45 -27.65
CA VAL A 305 0.36 -8.65 -28.34
C VAL A 305 -0.45 -8.31 -29.60
N GLY A 306 -0.98 -7.09 -29.69
CA GLY A 306 -1.59 -6.53 -30.88
C GLY A 306 -0.57 -6.36 -32.01
N HIS A 307 0.62 -5.86 -31.70
CA HIS A 307 1.72 -5.73 -32.66
C HIS A 307 2.25 -7.10 -33.11
N VAL A 308 2.41 -8.05 -32.17
CA VAL A 308 2.75 -9.44 -32.53
C VAL A 308 1.72 -10.00 -33.50
N ARG A 309 0.42 -9.82 -33.23
CA ARG A 309 -0.64 -10.25 -34.16
C ARG A 309 -0.49 -9.58 -35.52
N PHE A 310 -0.22 -8.28 -35.56
CA PHE A 310 0.01 -7.54 -36.80
C PHE A 310 1.13 -8.18 -37.62
N ILE A 311 2.34 -8.35 -37.03
CA ILE A 311 3.48 -9.01 -37.68
C ILE A 311 3.08 -10.37 -38.27
N LEU A 312 2.45 -11.23 -37.45
CA LEU A 312 2.06 -12.57 -37.89
C LEU A 312 1.05 -12.52 -39.05
N THR A 313 0.09 -11.59 -39.02
CA THR A 313 -0.91 -11.47 -40.08
C THR A 313 -0.40 -10.84 -41.37
N THR A 314 0.61 -9.96 -41.30
CA THR A 314 1.13 -9.25 -42.48
C THR A 314 2.28 -9.98 -43.15
N GLU A 315 3.15 -10.61 -42.36
CA GLU A 315 4.38 -11.23 -42.86
C GLU A 315 4.18 -12.72 -43.23
N GLN A 316 3.28 -13.44 -42.55
CA GLN A 316 3.11 -14.87 -42.77
C GLN A 316 2.16 -15.17 -43.94
N LYS A 317 2.68 -15.82 -44.98
CA LYS A 317 1.91 -16.19 -46.18
C LYS A 317 1.31 -17.59 -46.04
N LYS A 318 0.14 -17.80 -46.64
CA LYS A 318 -0.54 -19.12 -46.62
C LYS A 318 0.27 -20.22 -47.31
N GLN A 319 1.02 -19.87 -48.34
CA GLN A 319 1.85 -20.79 -49.11
C GLN A 319 3.02 -21.35 -48.28
N GLU A 320 3.48 -20.67 -47.24
CA GLU A 320 4.58 -21.16 -46.40
C GLU A 320 4.19 -22.41 -45.59
N PHE A 321 2.92 -22.50 -45.17
CA PHE A 321 2.41 -23.67 -44.46
C PHE A 321 1.76 -24.71 -45.37
N LYS A 322 1.59 -24.39 -46.65
CA LYS A 322 1.10 -25.32 -47.67
C LYS A 322 1.79 -25.07 -49.02
N PRO A 323 3.10 -25.35 -49.13
CA PRO A 323 3.81 -25.28 -50.40
C PRO A 323 3.21 -26.27 -51.42
N GLU A 324 3.25 -25.92 -52.70
CA GLU A 324 2.85 -26.82 -53.78
C GLU A 324 3.99 -27.80 -54.11
N GLU A 325 3.64 -29.01 -54.59
CA GLU A 325 4.60 -30.10 -54.79
C GLU A 325 5.64 -29.82 -55.91
N ASP A 326 5.36 -28.86 -56.78
CA ASP A 326 6.23 -28.49 -57.92
C ASP A 326 7.34 -27.48 -57.58
N ASP A 327 7.24 -26.78 -56.44
CA ASP A 327 8.25 -25.80 -55.97
C ASP A 327 9.44 -26.48 -55.24
N ASN A 328 9.46 -27.82 -55.22
CA ASN A 328 10.32 -28.66 -54.38
C ASN A 328 11.76 -28.82 -54.89
N ASN A 329 12.35 -27.76 -55.43
CA ASN A 329 13.76 -27.71 -55.81
C ASN A 329 14.66 -27.58 -54.57
N GLY A 330 14.70 -28.61 -53.72
CA GLY A 330 15.77 -28.83 -52.74
C GLY A 330 16.02 -27.70 -51.73
N ALA A 331 15.06 -26.79 -51.51
CA ALA A 331 15.22 -25.68 -50.57
C ALA A 331 15.29 -26.22 -49.14
N GLU A 332 16.37 -25.90 -48.42
CA GLU A 332 16.51 -26.21 -47.00
C GLU A 332 15.33 -25.64 -46.22
N ILE A 333 14.77 -26.45 -45.31
CA ILE A 333 13.72 -26.00 -44.40
C ILE A 333 14.34 -24.95 -43.47
N PRO A 334 13.82 -23.70 -43.44
CA PRO A 334 14.34 -22.65 -42.56
C PRO A 334 14.26 -23.04 -41.07
N LEU A 335 15.16 -22.46 -40.27
CA LEU A 335 15.18 -22.63 -38.81
C LEU A 335 13.90 -22.11 -38.13
N CYS A 336 13.23 -21.13 -38.74
CA CYS A 336 11.89 -20.65 -38.44
C CYS A 336 11.43 -19.73 -39.59
N SER A 337 10.15 -19.38 -39.63
CA SER A 337 9.59 -18.40 -40.58
C SER A 337 10.09 -16.98 -40.29
N ASN A 338 10.06 -16.12 -41.32
CA ASN A 338 10.42 -14.71 -41.14
C ASN A 338 9.47 -14.00 -40.16
N ALA A 339 8.17 -14.29 -40.23
CA ALA A 339 7.19 -13.73 -39.30
C ALA A 339 7.46 -14.16 -37.85
N CYS A 340 7.84 -15.43 -37.63
CA CYS A 340 8.25 -15.92 -36.31
C CYS A 340 9.48 -15.17 -35.79
N SER A 341 10.54 -15.05 -36.60
CA SER A 341 11.76 -14.33 -36.23
C SER A 341 11.48 -12.87 -35.85
N MET A 342 10.67 -12.17 -36.65
CA MET A 342 10.27 -10.78 -36.38
C MET A 342 9.46 -10.65 -35.08
N ALA A 343 8.47 -11.53 -34.88
CA ALA A 343 7.64 -11.54 -33.67
C ALA A 343 8.46 -11.84 -32.41
N CYS A 344 9.35 -12.84 -32.45
CA CYS A 344 10.26 -13.18 -31.36
C CYS A 344 11.19 -12.01 -31.02
N LYS A 345 11.82 -11.40 -32.04
CA LYS A 345 12.72 -10.25 -31.84
C LYS A 345 12.01 -9.07 -31.17
N TYR A 346 10.81 -8.73 -31.63
CA TYR A 346 10.00 -7.68 -31.04
C TYR A 346 9.61 -8.02 -29.58
N LEU A 347 9.12 -9.24 -29.33
CA LEU A 347 8.71 -9.66 -27.99
C LEU A 347 9.88 -9.64 -27.00
N SER A 348 11.06 -10.12 -27.41
CA SER A 348 12.27 -10.06 -26.58
C SER A 348 12.69 -8.63 -26.23
N GLN A 349 12.52 -7.67 -27.15
CA GLN A 349 12.75 -6.26 -26.86
C GLN A 349 11.79 -5.72 -25.80
N GLN A 350 10.49 -6.04 -25.90
CA GLN A 350 9.50 -5.61 -24.91
C GLN A 350 9.74 -6.24 -23.54
N ILE A 351 10.11 -7.53 -23.51
CA ILE A 351 10.50 -8.24 -22.28
C ILE A 351 11.71 -7.57 -21.60
N ALA A 352 12.73 -7.17 -22.37
CA ALA A 352 13.89 -6.48 -21.83
C ALA A 352 13.50 -5.16 -21.16
N ILE A 353 12.64 -4.36 -21.80
CA ILE A 353 12.12 -3.11 -21.24
C ILE A 353 11.35 -3.37 -19.92
N MET A 354 10.54 -4.43 -19.87
CA MET A 354 9.81 -4.81 -18.64
C MET A 354 10.76 -5.23 -17.51
N ASN A 355 11.79 -6.04 -17.81
CA ASN A 355 12.79 -6.48 -16.82
C ASN A 355 13.61 -5.31 -16.25
N GLU A 356 13.85 -4.25 -17.03
CA GLU A 356 14.54 -3.05 -16.57
C GLU A 356 13.65 -2.14 -15.70
N SER A 357 12.33 -2.25 -15.83
CA SER A 357 11.39 -1.29 -15.27
C SER A 357 10.54 -1.82 -14.11
N LEU A 358 10.33 -3.14 -14.04
CA LEU A 358 9.52 -3.82 -13.03
C LEU A 358 10.36 -4.81 -12.23
N ASP A 359 9.97 -5.07 -10.99
CA ASP A 359 10.65 -5.99 -10.09
C ASP A 359 9.68 -6.93 -9.34
N GLY A 360 10.25 -7.97 -8.73
CA GLY A 360 9.55 -8.89 -7.84
C GLY A 360 8.27 -9.50 -8.44
N SER A 361 7.20 -9.53 -7.63
CA SER A 361 5.92 -10.12 -8.03
C SER A 361 5.23 -9.33 -9.15
N ASN A 362 5.50 -8.04 -9.29
CA ASN A 362 4.88 -7.19 -10.32
C ASN A 362 5.39 -7.61 -11.70
N LEU A 363 6.71 -7.84 -11.80
CA LEU A 363 7.34 -8.38 -13.00
C LEU A 363 6.80 -9.78 -13.31
N GLU A 364 6.79 -10.70 -12.32
CA GLU A 364 6.31 -12.07 -12.52
C GLU A 364 4.86 -12.12 -13.01
N ASN A 365 3.96 -11.33 -12.41
CA ASN A 365 2.55 -11.26 -12.78
C ASN A 365 2.36 -10.68 -14.19
N THR A 366 3.08 -9.60 -14.52
CA THR A 366 3.02 -8.95 -15.83
C THR A 366 3.52 -9.87 -16.93
N LEU A 367 4.68 -10.52 -16.72
CA LEU A 367 5.23 -11.50 -17.65
C LEU A 367 4.35 -12.73 -17.79
N THR A 368 3.73 -13.20 -16.70
CA THR A 368 2.78 -14.32 -16.74
C THR A 368 1.60 -14.02 -17.66
N GLU A 369 0.99 -12.83 -17.51
CA GLU A 369 -0.12 -12.41 -18.37
C GLU A 369 0.32 -12.19 -19.82
N LEU A 370 1.50 -11.60 -20.05
CA LEU A 370 2.10 -11.46 -21.38
C LEU A 370 2.24 -12.81 -22.08
N VAL A 371 2.82 -13.82 -21.40
CA VAL A 371 3.01 -15.17 -21.93
C VAL A 371 1.68 -15.83 -22.29
N VAL A 372 0.66 -15.70 -21.43
CA VAL A 372 -0.67 -16.27 -21.69
C VAL A 372 -1.31 -15.63 -22.92
N ARG A 373 -1.25 -14.29 -23.05
CA ARG A 373 -1.78 -13.56 -24.20
C ARG A 373 -1.01 -13.87 -25.49
N PHE A 374 0.32 -13.94 -25.41
CA PHE A 374 1.18 -14.30 -26.53
C PHE A 374 0.89 -15.70 -27.05
N HIS A 375 0.82 -16.70 -26.15
CA HIS A 375 0.41 -18.06 -26.49
C HIS A 375 -0.94 -18.07 -27.20
N ARG A 376 -1.93 -17.33 -26.68
CA ARG A 376 -3.24 -17.21 -27.33
C ARG A 376 -3.16 -16.62 -28.74
N VAL A 377 -2.38 -15.56 -28.95
CA VAL A 377 -2.17 -14.97 -30.29
C VAL A 377 -1.58 -16.00 -31.26
N ILE A 378 -0.59 -16.79 -30.83
CA ILE A 378 -0.01 -17.85 -31.66
C ILE A 378 -1.05 -18.91 -32.00
N VAL A 379 -1.81 -19.41 -31.02
CA VAL A 379 -2.85 -20.42 -31.25
C VAL A 379 -3.92 -19.90 -32.21
N ASP A 380 -4.41 -18.68 -32.00
CA ASP A 380 -5.40 -18.04 -32.86
C ASP A 380 -4.85 -17.84 -34.29
N HIS A 381 -3.55 -17.60 -34.45
CA HIS A 381 -2.88 -17.51 -35.75
C HIS A 381 -2.79 -18.89 -36.43
N ILE A 382 -2.39 -19.95 -35.72
CA ILE A 382 -2.31 -21.32 -36.24
C ILE A 382 -3.65 -21.78 -36.83
N TYR A 383 -4.76 -21.46 -36.17
CA TYR A 383 -6.10 -21.82 -36.64
C TYR A 383 -6.52 -21.17 -37.97
N GLN A 384 -5.76 -20.19 -38.49
CA GLN A 384 -6.05 -19.50 -39.76
C GLN A 384 -5.47 -20.21 -41.00
N PHE A 385 -4.67 -21.26 -40.80
CA PHE A 385 -3.95 -21.94 -41.88
C PHE A 385 -4.35 -23.40 -42.06
N GLN A 386 -3.94 -23.95 -43.20
CA GLN A 386 -3.98 -25.37 -43.51
C GLN A 386 -2.54 -25.83 -43.74
N TYR A 387 -2.22 -27.06 -43.31
CA TYR A 387 -0.85 -27.54 -43.22
C TYR A 387 -0.65 -28.81 -44.05
N ASN A 388 0.38 -28.83 -44.88
CA ASN A 388 0.97 -30.09 -45.40
C ASN A 388 2.16 -30.51 -44.51
N SER A 389 2.80 -31.65 -44.80
CA SER A 389 3.88 -32.18 -43.96
C SER A 389 5.07 -31.21 -43.83
N GLN A 390 5.45 -30.52 -44.90
CA GLN A 390 6.56 -29.56 -44.90
C GLN A 390 6.21 -28.30 -44.11
N GLY A 391 5.02 -27.74 -44.30
CA GLY A 391 4.53 -26.60 -43.54
C GLY A 391 4.32 -26.91 -42.04
N ALA A 392 3.92 -28.13 -41.71
CA ALA A 392 3.83 -28.58 -40.32
C ALA A 392 5.22 -28.67 -39.65
N MET A 393 6.27 -29.08 -40.38
CA MET A 393 7.65 -29.01 -39.89
C MET A 393 8.09 -27.57 -39.61
N LEU A 394 7.81 -26.64 -40.54
CA LEU A 394 8.11 -25.22 -40.34
C LEU A 394 7.38 -24.66 -39.11
N LEU A 395 6.11 -25.02 -38.89
CA LEU A 395 5.37 -24.61 -37.69
C LEU A 395 6.01 -25.17 -36.40
N LEU A 396 6.52 -26.40 -36.40
CA LEU A 396 7.22 -26.96 -35.23
C LEU A 396 8.52 -26.21 -34.92
N CYS A 397 9.24 -25.78 -35.97
CA CYS A 397 10.38 -24.88 -35.84
C CYS A 397 9.95 -23.54 -35.19
N ASP A 398 8.87 -22.91 -35.68
CA ASP A 398 8.35 -21.66 -35.13
C ASP A 398 7.93 -21.80 -33.66
N VAL A 399 7.16 -22.85 -33.31
CA VAL A 399 6.75 -23.11 -31.93
C VAL A 399 7.94 -23.35 -31.01
N SER A 400 9.00 -23.97 -31.53
CA SER A 400 10.24 -24.15 -30.78
C SER A 400 10.93 -22.81 -30.51
N GLU A 401 10.94 -21.90 -31.49
CA GLU A 401 11.51 -20.56 -31.33
C GLU A 401 10.69 -19.70 -30.37
N TYR A 402 9.36 -19.67 -30.50
CA TYR A 402 8.48 -18.99 -29.54
C TYR A 402 8.67 -19.53 -28.11
N ARG A 403 8.86 -20.85 -27.97
CA ARG A 403 9.12 -21.49 -26.69
C ARG A 403 10.46 -21.04 -26.10
N LYS A 404 11.51 -20.83 -26.89
CA LYS A 404 12.81 -20.35 -26.39
C LYS A 404 12.66 -18.99 -25.71
N VAL A 405 12.03 -18.03 -26.40
CA VAL A 405 11.79 -16.66 -25.88
C VAL A 405 11.14 -16.67 -24.50
N VAL A 406 10.14 -17.54 -24.27
CA VAL A 406 9.43 -17.58 -22.98
C VAL A 406 10.09 -18.49 -21.94
N SER A 407 10.97 -19.41 -22.34
CA SER A 407 11.63 -20.35 -21.41
C SER A 407 12.68 -19.65 -20.55
N GLU A 408 13.26 -18.56 -21.06
CA GLU A 408 14.26 -17.75 -20.35
C GLU A 408 13.65 -16.91 -19.21
N LEU A 409 12.32 -16.78 -19.15
CA LEU A 409 11.61 -15.90 -18.20
C LEU A 409 11.37 -16.53 -16.81
N ASN A 410 11.68 -17.80 -16.61
CA ASN A 410 11.39 -18.55 -15.37
C ASN A 410 9.90 -18.56 -14.94
N ILE A 411 8.96 -18.36 -15.87
CA ILE A 411 7.52 -18.36 -15.58
C ILE A 411 6.96 -19.80 -15.54
N PRO A 412 6.37 -20.27 -14.41
CA PRO A 412 5.96 -21.68 -14.25
C PRO A 412 4.96 -22.18 -15.30
N ILE A 413 3.99 -21.33 -15.69
CA ILE A 413 2.95 -21.71 -16.65
C ILE A 413 3.45 -21.73 -18.11
N ALA A 414 4.51 -20.99 -18.43
CA ALA A 414 5.04 -20.86 -19.78
C ALA A 414 5.47 -22.21 -20.35
N LYS A 415 6.23 -22.98 -19.56
CA LYS A 415 6.69 -24.32 -19.96
C LYS A 415 5.52 -25.23 -20.31
N LYS A 416 4.47 -25.26 -19.49
CA LYS A 416 3.29 -26.11 -19.72
C LYS A 416 2.58 -25.73 -21.01
N LEU A 417 2.30 -24.44 -21.21
CA LEU A 417 1.59 -23.94 -22.39
C LEU A 417 2.31 -24.33 -23.69
N PHE A 418 3.61 -24.04 -23.80
CA PHE A 418 4.36 -24.29 -25.03
C PHE A 418 4.70 -25.76 -25.26
N VAL A 419 4.85 -26.58 -24.21
CA VAL A 419 4.95 -28.05 -24.35
C VAL A 419 3.64 -28.63 -24.88
N THR A 420 2.49 -28.18 -24.37
CA THR A 420 1.20 -28.65 -24.89
C THR A 420 0.94 -28.16 -26.31
N LEU A 421 1.31 -26.92 -26.65
CA LEU A 421 1.19 -26.40 -28.01
C LEU A 421 2.04 -27.19 -29.00
N HIS A 422 3.30 -27.48 -28.65
CA HIS A 422 4.16 -28.32 -29.49
C HIS A 422 3.57 -29.71 -29.70
N ALA A 423 3.00 -30.32 -28.66
CA ALA A 423 2.33 -31.62 -28.79
C ALA A 423 1.09 -31.55 -29.70
N LEU A 424 0.31 -30.46 -29.64
CA LEU A 424 -0.81 -30.22 -30.55
C LEU A 424 -0.36 -30.05 -32.01
N CYS A 425 0.71 -29.29 -32.24
CA CYS A 425 1.29 -29.12 -33.58
C CYS A 425 1.87 -30.43 -34.15
N ASN A 426 2.38 -31.34 -33.30
CA ASN A 426 2.82 -32.66 -33.75
C ASN A 426 1.68 -33.48 -34.39
N LEU A 427 0.41 -33.24 -34.04
CA LEU A 427 -0.73 -33.90 -34.67
C LEU A 427 -0.87 -33.55 -36.16
N LEU A 428 -0.27 -32.44 -36.61
CA LEU A 428 -0.34 -31.98 -37.98
C LEU A 428 0.61 -32.73 -38.92
N ILE A 429 1.65 -33.38 -38.38
CA ILE A 429 2.67 -34.09 -39.16
C ILE A 429 2.60 -35.61 -39.04
N VAL A 430 2.17 -36.14 -37.88
CA VAL A 430 2.16 -37.59 -37.63
C VAL A 430 1.33 -38.33 -38.68
N SER A 431 1.78 -39.51 -39.12
CA SER A 431 1.02 -40.31 -40.09
C SER A 431 -0.35 -40.73 -39.54
N SER A 432 -1.31 -40.96 -40.44
CA SER A 432 -2.68 -41.35 -40.12
C SER A 432 -2.77 -42.56 -39.16
N ASP A 433 -1.83 -43.50 -39.27
CA ASP A 433 -1.80 -44.73 -38.47
C ASP A 433 -1.37 -44.48 -37.01
N HIS A 434 -0.51 -43.48 -36.78
CA HIS A 434 0.02 -43.15 -35.45
C HIS A 434 -0.73 -41.99 -34.77
N LEU A 435 -1.71 -41.40 -35.46
CA LEU A 435 -2.40 -40.21 -34.99
C LEU A 435 -3.23 -40.47 -33.71
N LEU A 436 -3.82 -41.67 -33.58
CA LEU A 436 -4.50 -42.07 -32.34
C LEU A 436 -3.55 -42.18 -31.14
N ALA A 437 -2.36 -42.74 -31.36
CA ALA A 437 -1.33 -42.83 -30.32
C ALA A 437 -0.84 -41.44 -29.93
N ALA A 438 -0.66 -40.53 -30.89
CA ALA A 438 -0.27 -39.15 -30.64
C ALA A 438 -1.33 -38.37 -29.84
N CYS A 439 -2.62 -38.51 -30.17
CA CYS A 439 -3.73 -37.95 -29.40
C CYS A 439 -3.82 -38.50 -27.97
N SER A 440 -3.34 -39.72 -27.75
CA SER A 440 -3.36 -40.40 -26.44
C SER A 440 -2.04 -40.27 -25.68
N SER A 441 -1.14 -39.36 -26.10
CA SER A 441 0.12 -39.12 -25.41
C SER A 441 -0.10 -38.51 -24.02
N ASN A 442 0.79 -38.77 -23.06
CA ASN A 442 0.69 -38.25 -21.68
C ASN A 442 0.55 -36.71 -21.62
N THR A 443 1.03 -36.00 -22.65
CA THR A 443 0.91 -34.53 -22.75
C THR A 443 -0.50 -34.08 -23.15
N LEU A 444 -1.22 -34.89 -23.92
CA LEU A 444 -2.53 -34.57 -24.52
C LEU A 444 -3.70 -35.38 -23.93
N GLU A 445 -3.44 -36.37 -23.08
CA GLU A 445 -4.45 -37.28 -22.51
C GLU A 445 -5.63 -36.55 -21.83
N HIS A 446 -5.37 -35.39 -21.21
CA HIS A 446 -6.37 -34.60 -20.50
C HIS A 446 -7.11 -33.57 -21.37
N PHE A 447 -6.80 -33.49 -22.67
CA PHE A 447 -7.48 -32.57 -23.57
C PHE A 447 -8.80 -33.15 -24.07
N ASP A 448 -9.81 -32.28 -24.20
CA ASP A 448 -11.06 -32.67 -24.84
C ASP A 448 -10.82 -33.10 -26.29
N LYS A 449 -11.44 -34.21 -26.68
CA LYS A 449 -11.36 -34.74 -28.06
C LYS A 449 -11.69 -33.68 -29.11
N SER A 450 -12.57 -32.72 -28.80
CA SER A 450 -12.94 -31.61 -29.68
C SER A 450 -11.74 -30.70 -30.00
N ILE A 451 -10.92 -30.38 -29.00
CA ILE A 451 -9.74 -29.51 -29.18
C ILE A 451 -8.71 -30.22 -30.06
N LEU A 452 -8.42 -31.48 -29.76
CA LEU A 452 -7.52 -32.31 -30.55
C LEU A 452 -8.00 -32.39 -32.01
N MET A 453 -9.30 -32.60 -32.20
CA MET A 453 -9.89 -32.71 -33.53
C MET A 453 -9.94 -31.37 -34.29
N ASN A 454 -9.99 -30.23 -33.60
CA ASN A 454 -9.87 -28.93 -34.25
C ASN A 454 -8.46 -28.71 -34.82
N PHE A 455 -7.41 -29.19 -34.14
CA PHE A 455 -6.06 -29.19 -34.68
C PHE A 455 -5.91 -30.16 -35.87
N VAL A 456 -6.41 -31.40 -35.76
CA VAL A 456 -6.34 -32.38 -36.85
C VAL A 456 -7.03 -31.87 -38.13
N GLN A 457 -8.07 -31.06 -37.99
CA GLN A 457 -8.78 -30.43 -39.11
C GLN A 457 -7.96 -29.41 -39.91
N LEU A 458 -6.85 -28.94 -39.34
CA LEU A 458 -5.94 -28.03 -40.02
C LEU A 458 -5.04 -28.76 -41.02
N ARG A 459 -5.00 -30.10 -41.03
CA ARG A 459 -4.22 -30.85 -42.00
C ARG A 459 -4.85 -30.81 -43.40
N ALA A 460 -4.02 -30.63 -44.42
CA ALA A 460 -4.43 -30.62 -45.82
C ALA A 460 -5.06 -31.96 -46.26
N ASP A 461 -4.62 -33.09 -45.68
CA ASP A 461 -5.14 -34.43 -45.93
C ASP A 461 -6.39 -34.78 -45.09
N CYS A 462 -6.90 -33.86 -44.26
CA CYS A 462 -8.01 -34.14 -43.34
C CYS A 462 -9.30 -34.59 -44.07
N LYS A 463 -9.57 -34.07 -45.28
CA LYS A 463 -10.73 -34.50 -46.08
C LYS A 463 -10.59 -35.95 -46.54
N ALA A 464 -9.39 -36.39 -46.92
CA ALA A 464 -9.10 -37.78 -47.29
C ALA A 464 -9.20 -38.71 -46.07
N LEU A 465 -8.73 -38.26 -44.91
CA LEU A 465 -8.88 -38.95 -43.62
C LEU A 465 -10.35 -39.18 -43.24
N ARG A 466 -11.24 -38.21 -43.50
CA ARG A 466 -12.69 -38.33 -43.27
C ARG A 466 -13.39 -39.25 -44.27
N LEU A 467 -12.81 -39.45 -45.46
CA LEU A 467 -13.35 -40.31 -46.52
C LEU A 467 -12.92 -41.79 -46.35
N LEU A 468 -11.82 -42.04 -45.64
CA LEU A 468 -11.42 -43.38 -45.14
C LEU A 468 -12.34 -43.84 -44.00
N LYS A 469 -13.63 -43.99 -44.30
CA LYS A 469 -14.72 -44.21 -43.33
C LYS A 469 -14.72 -45.59 -42.66
N HIS A 470 -13.85 -46.54 -43.03
CA HIS A 470 -14.02 -47.93 -42.55
C HIS A 470 -12.77 -48.73 -42.18
N SER A 471 -11.55 -48.15 -42.19
CA SER A 471 -10.32 -48.96 -42.02
C SER A 471 -9.47 -48.64 -40.78
N SER A 472 -9.41 -47.40 -40.30
CA SER A 472 -8.46 -47.03 -39.23
C SER A 472 -9.08 -47.00 -37.82
N ASN A 473 -8.31 -47.46 -36.82
CA ASN A 473 -8.66 -47.37 -35.39
C ASN A 473 -8.98 -45.93 -34.96
N PHE A 474 -8.37 -44.95 -35.62
CA PHE A 474 -8.59 -43.52 -35.39
C PHE A 474 -10.03 -43.06 -35.72
N SER A 475 -10.59 -43.49 -36.86
CA SER A 475 -11.98 -43.16 -37.24
C SER A 475 -13.00 -43.72 -36.23
N ARG A 476 -12.71 -44.89 -35.64
CA ARG A 476 -13.53 -45.52 -34.61
C ARG A 476 -13.42 -44.78 -33.26
N TRP A 477 -12.26 -44.24 -32.91
CA TRP A 477 -12.05 -43.42 -31.71
C TRP A 477 -12.74 -42.05 -31.78
N ILE A 478 -12.75 -41.41 -32.96
CA ILE A 478 -13.47 -40.15 -33.21
C ILE A 478 -14.99 -40.34 -33.03
N THR A 479 -15.52 -41.41 -33.61
CA THR A 479 -16.96 -41.71 -33.59
C THR A 479 -17.41 -42.38 -32.29
N SER A 480 -16.48 -42.94 -31.52
CA SER A 480 -16.76 -43.39 -30.16
C SER A 480 -17.26 -42.20 -29.34
N ARG A 481 -18.50 -42.30 -28.86
CA ARG A 481 -18.99 -41.42 -27.79
C ARG A 481 -17.92 -41.44 -26.72
N SER A 482 -17.35 -40.28 -26.40
CA SER A 482 -16.52 -40.11 -25.21
C SER A 482 -17.27 -40.81 -24.07
N GLU A 483 -16.72 -41.91 -23.56
CA GLU A 483 -17.26 -42.51 -22.34
C GLU A 483 -17.21 -41.39 -21.32
N ARG A 484 -18.39 -40.93 -20.94
CA ARG A 484 -18.55 -40.00 -19.84
C ARG A 484 -18.05 -40.74 -18.62
N VAL A 485 -16.79 -40.50 -18.26
CA VAL A 485 -16.27 -40.86 -16.96
C VAL A 485 -17.18 -40.13 -15.97
N ARG A 486 -18.09 -40.88 -15.34
CA ARG A 486 -18.86 -40.39 -14.20
C ARG A 486 -17.85 -40.10 -13.11
N SER A 487 -17.65 -38.83 -12.78
CA SER A 487 -17.21 -38.52 -11.42
C SER A 487 -18.33 -38.95 -10.46
N ALA A 488 -17.95 -39.31 -9.24
CA ALA A 488 -18.88 -39.76 -8.19
C ALA A 488 -19.95 -38.72 -7.79
N CYS A 489 -19.96 -37.53 -8.39
CA CYS A 489 -20.96 -36.49 -8.19
C CYS A 489 -21.54 -36.07 -9.54
N GLY A 490 -22.64 -36.69 -9.96
CA GLY A 490 -23.26 -36.52 -11.28
C GLY A 490 -23.70 -35.09 -11.60
N ARG A 491 -22.79 -34.26 -12.14
CA ARG A 491 -23.15 -32.99 -12.81
C ARG A 491 -22.30 -32.75 -14.06
N TRP A 492 -22.97 -32.25 -15.08
CA TRP A 492 -22.43 -31.94 -16.39
C TRP A 492 -21.85 -30.53 -16.44
N VAL A 493 -20.65 -30.38 -16.99
CA VAL A 493 -20.10 -29.06 -17.36
C VAL A 493 -19.70 -29.12 -18.83
N LEU A 494 -20.28 -28.22 -19.64
CA LEU A 494 -19.89 -27.97 -21.03
C LEU A 494 -18.58 -27.15 -21.04
N PRO A 495 -17.57 -27.47 -21.88
CA PRO A 495 -16.48 -26.53 -22.15
C PRO A 495 -16.96 -25.54 -23.21
N ASN A 496 -17.34 -24.34 -22.77
CA ASN A 496 -17.54 -23.20 -23.66
C ASN A 496 -16.18 -22.71 -24.19
N PHE A 497 -15.77 -23.18 -25.37
CA PHE A 497 -15.13 -22.30 -26.35
C PHE A 497 -16.26 -21.58 -27.09
N ARG A 498 -16.79 -20.51 -26.49
CA ARG A 498 -17.66 -19.57 -27.18
C ARG A 498 -16.92 -18.25 -27.25
N HIS A 499 -16.83 -17.73 -28.48
CA HIS A 499 -16.53 -16.34 -28.78
C HIS A 499 -17.10 -15.41 -27.71
N SER A 500 -16.24 -14.83 -26.87
CA SER A 500 -16.56 -13.61 -26.14
C SER A 500 -16.05 -12.46 -26.98
N SER A 501 -16.94 -11.89 -27.79
CA SER A 501 -16.84 -10.49 -28.18
C SER A 501 -16.60 -9.64 -26.93
N THR A 502 -15.75 -8.65 -27.09
CA THR A 502 -15.49 -7.54 -26.18
C THR A 502 -16.70 -7.15 -25.32
N ALA A 503 -16.63 -7.41 -24.02
CA ALA A 503 -17.22 -6.59 -22.95
C ALA A 503 -16.91 -7.22 -21.58
N THR A 504 -16.43 -6.38 -20.66
CA THR A 504 -16.35 -6.62 -19.21
C THR A 504 -15.34 -7.65 -18.70
N VAL A 505 -14.06 -7.26 -18.67
CA VAL A 505 -13.14 -7.65 -17.60
C VAL A 505 -12.84 -6.38 -16.79
N GLN A 506 -13.84 -5.92 -16.06
CA GLN A 506 -13.63 -5.18 -14.83
C GLN A 506 -13.34 -6.23 -13.74
N ARG A 507 -12.18 -6.08 -13.10
CA ARG A 507 -11.72 -6.77 -11.89
C ARG A 507 -11.54 -8.28 -11.97
N LYS A 508 -10.26 -8.70 -11.93
CA LYS A 508 -9.72 -9.93 -11.29
C LYS A 508 -8.22 -9.97 -11.66
N ARG A 509 -7.24 -9.89 -10.75
CA ARG A 509 -7.19 -10.50 -9.41
C ARG A 509 -6.14 -9.84 -8.51
N ILE A 510 -6.54 -9.64 -7.26
CA ILE A 510 -5.90 -10.24 -6.08
C ILE A 510 -7.06 -10.91 -5.32
N PHE A 511 -6.84 -12.07 -4.70
CA PHE A 511 -7.83 -12.97 -4.05
C PHE A 511 -8.50 -14.03 -4.94
N THR A 512 -7.73 -15.08 -5.20
CA THR A 512 -8.16 -16.38 -5.72
C THR A 512 -8.78 -17.32 -4.67
N CYS A 513 -9.07 -16.89 -3.43
CA CYS A 513 -9.61 -17.80 -2.40
C CYS A 513 -11.12 -17.65 -2.11
N ALA A 514 -11.74 -16.48 -2.28
CA ALA A 514 -13.15 -16.30 -1.89
C ALA A 514 -14.18 -16.87 -2.89
N ILE A 515 -13.82 -16.93 -4.18
CA ILE A 515 -14.77 -17.30 -5.25
C ILE A 515 -15.03 -18.83 -5.31
N ARG A 516 -14.15 -19.67 -4.78
CA ARG A 516 -14.40 -21.13 -4.77
C ARG A 516 -15.49 -21.57 -3.79
N LEU A 517 -15.87 -20.74 -2.82
CA LEU A 517 -16.95 -21.07 -1.88
C LEU A 517 -18.33 -20.65 -2.41
N VAL A 518 -18.42 -19.53 -3.11
CA VAL A 518 -19.69 -18.99 -3.63
C VAL A 518 -20.12 -19.69 -4.93
N ASP A 519 -19.18 -20.03 -5.82
CA ASP A 519 -19.49 -20.81 -7.02
C ASP A 519 -19.85 -22.29 -6.70
N ALA A 520 -19.44 -22.80 -5.54
CA ALA A 520 -19.87 -24.10 -5.04
C ALA A 520 -21.34 -24.09 -4.53
N LEU A 521 -21.86 -22.92 -4.13
CA LEU A 521 -23.20 -22.78 -3.56
C LEU A 521 -24.29 -22.42 -4.60
N LEU A 522 -23.92 -21.88 -5.77
CA LEU A 522 -24.88 -21.47 -6.82
C LEU A 522 -25.28 -22.58 -7.81
N VAL A 523 -24.87 -23.82 -7.54
CA VAL A 523 -25.11 -24.99 -8.39
C VAL A 523 -26.34 -25.80 -7.95
N TRP A 524 -27.04 -25.45 -6.85
CA TRP A 524 -28.12 -26.29 -6.33
C TRP A 524 -29.51 -25.77 -6.73
N SER A 525 -30.17 -26.52 -7.61
CA SER A 525 -31.55 -26.31 -8.06
C SER A 525 -32.55 -26.59 -6.92
N VAL A 526 -33.19 -25.52 -6.43
CA VAL A 526 -34.59 -25.28 -5.97
C VAL A 526 -35.44 -26.40 -5.32
N LYS A 527 -34.98 -27.61 -4.95
CA LYS A 527 -35.89 -28.61 -4.33
C LYS A 527 -35.45 -29.34 -3.06
N TRP A 528 -34.30 -29.06 -2.46
CA TRP A 528 -33.89 -29.75 -1.22
C TRP A 528 -33.14 -28.83 -0.26
N HIS A 529 -33.87 -28.05 0.55
CA HIS A 529 -33.28 -27.08 1.48
C HIS A 529 -32.90 -27.63 2.87
N LEU A 530 -33.30 -28.86 3.23
CA LEU A 530 -33.01 -29.38 4.57
C LEU A 530 -31.57 -29.90 4.72
N ILE A 531 -31.05 -30.56 3.68
CA ILE A 531 -29.75 -31.24 3.71
C ILE A 531 -28.55 -30.26 3.67
N PRO A 532 -28.50 -29.25 2.78
CA PRO A 532 -27.39 -28.29 2.79
C PRO A 532 -27.41 -27.40 4.05
N PHE A 533 -28.59 -27.12 4.61
CA PHE A 533 -28.74 -26.39 5.87
C PHE A 533 -28.16 -27.18 7.05
N LEU A 534 -28.47 -28.48 7.16
CA LEU A 534 -27.91 -29.35 8.19
C LEU A 534 -26.40 -29.56 8.04
N ILE A 535 -25.89 -29.61 6.80
CA ILE A 535 -24.45 -29.70 6.52
C ILE A 535 -23.74 -28.41 6.93
N LEU A 536 -24.31 -27.24 6.62
CA LEU A 536 -23.73 -25.94 6.98
C LEU A 536 -23.70 -25.72 8.50
N VAL A 537 -24.79 -26.08 9.20
CA VAL A 537 -24.86 -26.04 10.67
C VAL A 537 -23.85 -27.01 11.29
N GLY A 538 -23.72 -28.22 10.75
CA GLY A 538 -22.71 -29.19 11.17
C GLY A 538 -21.27 -28.69 10.96
N TYR A 539 -21.00 -28.04 9.82
CA TYR A 539 -19.67 -27.50 9.50
C TYR A 539 -19.29 -26.33 10.42
N SER A 540 -20.25 -25.46 10.75
CA SER A 540 -20.04 -24.33 11.67
C SER A 540 -19.85 -24.80 13.12
N LEU A 541 -20.59 -25.83 13.55
CA LEU A 541 -20.43 -26.42 14.89
C LEU A 541 -19.09 -27.18 15.02
N LEU A 542 -18.69 -27.94 13.99
CA LEU A 542 -17.38 -28.60 13.95
C LEU A 542 -16.23 -27.59 13.89
N GLY A 543 -16.38 -26.49 13.15
CA GLY A 543 -15.41 -25.39 13.10
C GLY A 543 -15.24 -24.69 14.44
N GLY A 544 -16.35 -24.43 15.16
CA GLY A 544 -16.33 -23.88 16.52
C GLY A 544 -15.68 -24.80 17.55
N CYS A 545 -15.96 -26.12 17.48
CA CYS A 545 -15.30 -27.11 18.34
C CYS A 545 -13.81 -27.25 18.04
N LEU A 546 -13.39 -27.20 16.76
CA LEU A 546 -11.98 -27.27 16.38
C LEU A 546 -11.20 -26.04 16.88
N PHE A 547 -11.82 -24.86 16.82
CA PHE A 547 -11.26 -23.61 17.33
C PHE A 547 -11.07 -23.66 18.86
N HIS A 548 -12.07 -24.16 19.59
CA HIS A 548 -12.03 -24.28 21.05
C HIS A 548 -11.00 -25.33 21.55
N ILE A 549 -10.69 -26.35 20.73
CA ILE A 549 -9.64 -27.35 21.00
C ILE A 549 -8.25 -26.78 20.70
N LEU A 550 -8.12 -25.94 19.65
CA LEU A 550 -6.86 -25.30 19.27
C LEU A 550 -6.46 -24.14 20.18
N GLU A 551 -7.43 -23.44 20.79
CA GLU A 551 -7.17 -22.32 21.70
C GLU A 551 -6.86 -22.76 23.15
N GLY A 552 -7.05 -24.04 23.48
CA GLY A 552 -6.68 -24.63 24.78
C GLY A 552 -5.18 -24.90 24.98
N GLY A 553 -4.34 -24.63 23.96
CA GLY A 553 -2.88 -24.75 24.04
C GLY A 553 -2.18 -23.42 24.38
N PRO A 554 -1.04 -23.43 25.10
CA PRO A 554 -0.35 -22.21 25.51
C PRO A 554 0.09 -21.38 24.29
N SER A 555 -0.31 -20.12 24.32
CA SER A 555 -0.44 -19.23 23.17
C SER A 555 0.89 -18.70 22.62
N THR A 556 1.19 -18.95 21.34
CA THR A 556 2.05 -18.11 20.51
C THR A 556 1.18 -17.31 19.54
N ALA A 557 0.89 -16.06 19.90
CA ALA A 557 0.06 -15.18 19.09
C ALA A 557 0.80 -14.75 17.81
N VAL A 558 0.46 -15.38 16.68
CA VAL A 558 0.82 -14.90 15.34
C VAL A 558 -0.29 -13.96 14.87
N ASN A 559 0.02 -12.66 14.89
CA ASN A 559 -0.83 -11.59 14.37
C ASN A 559 -0.94 -11.71 12.84
N ARG A 560 -1.96 -12.41 12.31
CA ARG A 560 -2.29 -12.37 10.87
C ARG A 560 -3.27 -11.22 10.61
N SER A 561 -2.72 -10.03 10.40
CA SER A 561 -3.41 -8.95 9.71
C SER A 561 -3.47 -9.28 8.21
N THR A 562 -4.67 -9.54 7.70
CA THR A 562 -4.98 -9.60 6.28
C THR A 562 -4.80 -8.21 5.67
N ARG A 563 -3.60 -7.92 5.15
CA ARG A 563 -3.33 -6.73 4.32
C ARG A 563 -3.65 -7.04 2.84
N PRO A 564 -4.27 -6.10 2.09
CA PRO A 564 -4.34 -6.19 0.64
C PRO A 564 -2.92 -6.17 0.05
N TYR A 565 -2.68 -6.97 -0.98
CA TYR A 565 -1.38 -7.09 -1.62
C TYR A 565 -1.17 -5.90 -2.55
N ILE A 566 -0.39 -4.92 -2.11
CA ILE A 566 0.04 -3.78 -2.93
C ILE A 566 1.25 -4.19 -3.77
N LEU A 567 1.27 -3.74 -5.04
CA LEU A 567 2.43 -3.76 -5.95
C LEU A 567 3.63 -3.09 -5.26
N ARG A 568 4.47 -3.86 -4.56
CA ARG A 568 5.66 -3.35 -3.84
C ARG A 568 6.95 -3.65 -4.59
N ALA A 569 7.62 -2.61 -5.05
CA ALA A 569 9.08 -2.57 -5.07
C ALA A 569 9.53 -2.36 -3.61
N ARG A 570 10.05 -3.39 -2.95
CA ARG A 570 10.32 -3.36 -1.50
C ARG A 570 11.80 -3.11 -1.25
N VAL A 571 12.12 -2.02 -0.55
CA VAL A 571 13.43 -1.86 0.10
C VAL A 571 13.50 -2.88 1.25
N HIS A 572 14.48 -3.79 1.21
CA HIS A 572 14.61 -4.90 2.16
C HIS A 572 15.00 -4.40 3.56
N THR A 573 14.21 -4.76 4.58
CA THR A 573 14.56 -4.53 6.01
C THR A 573 15.41 -5.67 6.57
N ALA A 574 16.06 -5.50 7.72
CA ALA A 574 16.82 -6.58 8.39
C ALA A 574 15.97 -7.85 8.64
N SER A 575 14.68 -7.69 8.95
CA SER A 575 13.73 -8.81 9.08
C SER A 575 13.45 -9.51 7.75
N ASP A 576 13.54 -8.80 6.62
CA ASP A 576 13.36 -9.37 5.29
C ASP A 576 14.60 -10.17 4.85
N TYR A 577 15.81 -9.70 5.16
CA TYR A 577 17.05 -10.48 4.96
C TYR A 577 17.07 -11.75 5.82
N GLN A 578 16.52 -11.68 7.04
CA GLN A 578 16.39 -12.86 7.89
C GLN A 578 15.43 -13.90 7.31
N LYS A 579 14.30 -13.47 6.74
CA LYS A 579 13.36 -14.35 6.05
C LYS A 579 13.97 -14.96 4.79
N GLU A 580 14.69 -14.17 3.99
CA GLU A 580 15.37 -14.66 2.79
C GLU A 580 16.46 -15.67 3.15
N ALA A 581 17.29 -15.39 4.16
CA ALA A 581 18.29 -16.34 4.65
C ALA A 581 17.66 -17.66 5.12
N THR A 582 16.52 -17.58 5.82
CA THR A 582 15.77 -18.77 6.27
C THR A 582 15.24 -19.59 5.09
N LEU A 583 14.75 -18.93 4.04
CA LEU A 583 14.28 -19.60 2.82
C LEU A 583 15.42 -20.24 2.03
N GLN A 584 16.59 -19.59 1.95
CA GLN A 584 17.78 -20.16 1.30
C GLN A 584 18.28 -21.39 2.06
N LEU A 585 18.34 -21.34 3.39
CA LEU A 585 18.67 -22.50 4.22
C LEU A 585 17.67 -23.65 4.04
N TRP A 586 16.38 -23.34 3.95
CA TRP A 586 15.36 -24.35 3.67
C TRP A 586 15.51 -24.99 2.28
N ARG A 587 15.88 -24.21 1.25
CA ARG A 587 16.19 -24.74 -0.09
C ARG A 587 17.44 -25.62 -0.09
N ILE A 588 18.47 -25.29 0.70
CA ILE A 588 19.68 -26.11 0.84
C ILE A 588 19.35 -27.47 1.48
N LEU A 589 18.44 -27.48 2.46
CA LEU A 589 17.96 -28.72 3.10
C LEU A 589 17.16 -29.63 2.15
N GLY A 590 16.53 -29.05 1.13
CA GLY A 590 15.75 -29.79 0.13
C GLY A 590 16.55 -30.31 -1.09
N LYS A 591 17.85 -30.03 -1.17
CA LYS A 591 18.71 -30.49 -2.28
C LYS A 591 19.45 -31.79 -1.92
N ASP A 592 19.48 -32.72 -2.88
CA ASP A 592 20.36 -33.90 -2.84
C ASP A 592 21.79 -33.49 -3.22
N VAL A 593 22.59 -33.12 -2.22
CA VAL A 593 24.01 -32.76 -2.34
C VAL A 593 24.79 -33.42 -1.21
N ASN A 594 26.10 -33.62 -1.38
CA ASN A 594 26.94 -34.20 -0.33
C ASN A 594 27.05 -33.25 0.89
N ASP A 595 27.32 -33.81 2.08
CA ASP A 595 27.27 -33.04 3.33
C ASP A 595 28.31 -31.93 3.40
N THR A 596 29.50 -32.11 2.80
CA THR A 596 30.56 -31.11 2.77
C THR A 596 30.14 -29.88 1.95
N GLU A 597 29.52 -30.09 0.80
CA GLU A 597 29.00 -29.05 -0.09
C GLU A 597 27.77 -28.37 0.49
N ARG A 598 26.91 -29.13 1.19
CA ARG A 598 25.78 -28.59 1.94
C ARG A 598 26.25 -27.64 3.06
N TRP A 599 27.29 -28.02 3.80
CA TRP A 599 27.89 -27.16 4.83
C TRP A 599 28.50 -25.87 4.26
N GLN A 600 29.18 -25.96 3.11
CA GLN A 600 29.71 -24.79 2.41
C GLN A 600 28.60 -23.79 2.04
N GLN A 601 27.50 -24.28 1.46
CA GLN A 601 26.35 -23.45 1.06
C GLN A 601 25.65 -22.79 2.25
N VAL A 602 25.54 -23.49 3.40
CA VAL A 602 25.02 -22.92 4.64
C VAL A 602 25.93 -21.79 5.14
N GLN A 603 27.25 -22.00 5.11
CA GLN A 603 28.22 -21.00 5.53
C GLN A 603 28.20 -19.75 4.65
N ASP A 604 28.10 -19.91 3.33
CA ASP A 604 27.99 -18.79 2.38
C ASP A 604 26.70 -17.99 2.59
N THR A 605 25.58 -18.68 2.84
CA THR A 605 24.29 -18.05 3.15
C THR A 605 24.36 -17.24 4.46
N TRP A 606 25.07 -17.74 5.46
CA TRP A 606 25.27 -17.05 6.74
C TRP A 606 26.16 -15.82 6.61
N ILE A 607 27.26 -15.91 5.84
CA ILE A 607 28.15 -14.78 5.57
C ILE A 607 27.41 -13.69 4.79
N TRP A 608 26.64 -14.09 3.78
CA TRP A 608 25.79 -13.17 3.02
C TRP A 608 24.78 -12.44 3.93
N TYR A 609 24.07 -13.16 4.79
CA TYR A 609 23.09 -12.58 5.72
C TYR A 609 23.74 -11.55 6.65
N ASN A 610 24.87 -11.88 7.26
CA ASN A 610 25.59 -10.95 8.14
C ASN A 610 26.12 -9.73 7.40
N SER A 611 26.55 -9.87 6.14
CA SER A 611 27.01 -8.73 5.33
C SER A 611 25.88 -7.74 4.99
N LYS A 612 24.63 -8.20 4.97
CA LYS A 612 23.44 -7.41 4.58
C LYS A 612 22.62 -6.90 5.76
N ALA A 613 22.63 -7.61 6.89
CA ALA A 613 21.84 -7.28 8.07
C ALA A 613 22.54 -6.34 9.07
N LEU A 614 23.87 -6.13 8.96
CA LEU A 614 24.70 -5.38 9.93
C LEU A 614 25.27 -4.04 9.41
N GLU A 615 24.70 -3.43 8.37
CA GLU A 615 24.97 -2.00 8.12
C GLU A 615 24.35 -1.17 9.27
N PRO A 616 25.14 -0.32 9.97
CA PRO A 616 24.70 0.27 11.24
C PRO A 616 23.81 1.51 11.02
N GLU A 617 22.49 1.35 11.14
CA GLU A 617 21.61 2.45 11.55
C GLU A 617 21.64 2.54 13.09
N ALA A 618 22.19 3.63 13.62
CA ALA A 618 22.21 3.89 15.05
C ALA A 618 20.85 4.39 15.55
N ALA A 619 20.22 3.68 16.48
CA ALA A 619 19.14 4.21 17.33
C ALA A 619 19.08 3.53 18.70
N MET A 620 19.06 4.34 19.76
CA MET A 620 18.93 3.99 21.18
C MET A 620 17.54 3.40 21.52
N PRO A 621 17.38 2.66 22.64
CA PRO A 621 16.14 1.95 22.97
C PRO A 621 15.09 2.88 23.60
N CYS A 622 13.83 2.77 23.15
CA CYS A 622 12.67 3.38 23.82
C CYS A 622 11.97 2.39 24.77
N PRO A 623 11.31 2.88 25.84
CA PRO A 623 10.82 2.08 26.96
C PRO A 623 9.46 1.42 26.67
N LYS A 624 9.21 0.28 27.32
CA LYS A 624 7.95 -0.48 27.22
C LYS A 624 6.82 0.24 27.96
N PHE A 625 5.68 0.40 27.28
CA PHE A 625 4.42 0.85 27.86
C PHE A 625 3.36 -0.24 27.62
N GLU A 626 2.76 -0.76 28.69
CA GLU A 626 1.65 -1.72 28.63
C GLU A 626 0.32 -0.99 28.83
N LEU A 627 -0.62 -1.19 27.90
CA LEU A 627 -2.00 -0.69 28.00
C LEU A 627 -2.94 -1.80 28.54
N PRO A 628 -3.95 -1.45 29.37
CA PRO A 628 -4.84 -2.40 30.00
C PRO A 628 -5.88 -2.94 29.01
N LYS A 629 -6.09 -4.25 28.99
CA LYS A 629 -7.10 -4.92 28.16
C LYS A 629 -8.49 -4.78 28.78
N PRO A 630 -9.53 -4.33 28.04
CA PRO A 630 -10.91 -4.61 28.42
C PRO A 630 -11.27 -6.04 28.00
N LYS A 631 -11.81 -6.83 28.94
CA LYS A 631 -12.38 -8.15 28.65
C LYS A 631 -13.75 -7.96 28.01
N LEU A 632 -13.87 -8.21 26.71
CA LEU A 632 -15.15 -8.52 26.08
C LEU A 632 -15.25 -10.04 26.00
N GLU A 633 -16.00 -10.66 26.92
CA GLU A 633 -16.27 -12.10 26.87
C GLU A 633 -17.32 -12.38 25.79
N LEU A 634 -16.88 -12.83 24.61
CA LEU A 634 -17.77 -13.42 23.61
C LEU A 634 -18.25 -14.77 24.12
N ASN A 635 -19.52 -14.84 24.52
CA ASN A 635 -20.20 -16.08 24.83
C ASN A 635 -20.98 -16.59 23.59
N PHE A 636 -21.20 -17.91 23.50
CA PHE A 636 -21.83 -18.59 22.34
C PHE A 636 -23.07 -17.86 21.79
N TRP A 637 -23.90 -17.31 22.67
CA TRP A 637 -25.10 -16.57 22.30
C TRP A 637 -24.83 -15.22 21.60
N THR A 638 -23.72 -14.53 21.88
CA THR A 638 -23.32 -13.32 21.13
C THR A 638 -22.89 -13.66 19.69
N SER A 639 -22.19 -14.77 19.47
CA SER A 639 -21.87 -15.23 18.11
C SER A 639 -23.11 -15.70 17.33
N VAL A 640 -24.08 -16.35 17.98
CA VAL A 640 -25.36 -16.70 17.36
C VAL A 640 -26.17 -15.44 17.02
N TYR A 641 -26.19 -14.45 17.90
CA TYR A 641 -26.87 -13.17 17.66
C TYR A 641 -26.30 -12.43 16.44
N TYR A 642 -24.97 -12.35 16.31
CA TYR A 642 -24.30 -11.73 15.16
C TYR A 642 -24.54 -12.49 13.84
N ALA A 643 -24.52 -13.82 13.87
CA ALA A 643 -24.79 -14.62 12.66
C ALA A 643 -26.24 -14.48 12.17
N VAL A 644 -27.20 -14.35 13.10
CA VAL A 644 -28.61 -14.12 12.76
C VAL A 644 -28.85 -12.70 12.26
N THR A 645 -28.16 -11.69 12.81
CA THR A 645 -28.29 -10.30 12.36
C THR A 645 -27.67 -10.09 10.96
N ASP A 646 -26.51 -10.67 10.66
CA ASP A 646 -25.94 -10.60 9.30
C ASP A 646 -26.83 -11.28 8.25
N MET A 647 -27.43 -12.43 8.58
CA MET A 647 -28.36 -13.13 7.68
C MET A 647 -29.69 -12.38 7.49
N ALA A 648 -30.21 -11.72 8.53
CA ALA A 648 -31.40 -10.87 8.42
C ALA A 648 -31.13 -9.66 7.51
N THR A 649 -29.94 -9.07 7.60
CA THR A 649 -29.50 -7.96 6.74
C THR A 649 -29.37 -8.41 5.28
N LEU A 650 -28.82 -9.61 5.02
CA LEU A 650 -28.73 -10.19 3.68
C LEU A 650 -30.09 -10.54 3.08
N CYS A 651 -31.06 -11.00 3.88
CA CYS A 651 -32.43 -11.26 3.41
C CYS A 651 -33.18 -9.97 3.08
N LEU A 652 -32.98 -8.89 3.84
CA LEU A 652 -33.56 -7.58 3.58
C LEU A 652 -33.03 -6.97 2.27
N VAL A 653 -31.71 -7.08 2.03
CA VAL A 653 -31.08 -6.62 0.77
C VAL A 653 -31.59 -7.40 -0.45
N GLN A 654 -31.92 -8.69 -0.31
CA GLN A 654 -32.54 -9.47 -1.39
C GLN A 654 -34.02 -9.14 -1.63
N GLN A 655 -34.73 -8.60 -0.64
CA GLN A 655 -36.13 -8.19 -0.79
C GLN A 655 -36.25 -6.84 -1.50
N GLU A 656 -35.33 -5.90 -1.24
CA GLU A 656 -35.28 -4.60 -1.95
C GLU A 656 -34.90 -4.75 -3.43
N ALA A 657 -34.02 -5.70 -3.77
CA ALA A 657 -33.64 -5.99 -5.16
C ALA A 657 -34.77 -6.61 -6.01
N LYS A 658 -35.87 -7.04 -5.40
CA LYS A 658 -37.04 -7.63 -6.09
C LYS A 658 -38.17 -6.63 -6.39
N TYR A 659 -38.09 -5.41 -5.88
CA TYR A 659 -39.16 -4.39 -5.99
C TYR A 659 -38.70 -3.02 -6.53
N SER A 660 -37.53 -2.93 -7.16
CA SER A 660 -37.22 -1.79 -8.02
C SER A 660 -37.60 -2.10 -9.48
N PRO A 661 -38.40 -1.25 -10.15
CA PRO A 661 -38.97 -1.51 -11.47
C PRO A 661 -37.92 -1.67 -12.57
#